data_AF-A0A660SUY4-F1
#
_entry.id   AF-A0A660SUY4-F1
#
_cell.length_a   1.000
_cell.length_b   1.000
_cell.length_c   1.000
_cell.angle_alpha   90.00
_cell.angle_beta   90.00
_cell.angle_gamma   90.00
#
_symmetry.space_group_name_H-M   'P 1'
#
loop_
_entity.id
_entity.type
_entity.pdbx_description
1 polymer ?
#
loop_
_entity_poly.entity_id
_entity_poly.type
_entity_poly.pdbx_seq_one_letter_code
_entity_poly.pdbx_strand_id
1 'polypeptide(L)'
;LKTLGEKPDTIHVPSEYREACDRYRGFHVNDLDKCIGCGTCAEICDNDAIRMVPVVGREAELGKTEYRPVIDYGRCCWCALCVDICTTNSLNMTREYTHIDEETNSFFIFPDENGIHNKKFPKGWQADKDINFLDLERVPMEALGPEQRDSSFVEIVKGFTKQQAQLEASRCVACGLCTAACPAGMNIPEYIDAIWRDDIPEAGRQMYKTNPLPDVCGRICTHNCETACSMGVRGEAISIRWLKRYAMDAIPSEEYKTLINQRVVESEGRSIAIVGAGPAGLSAAYYLVLMGYKVTLFESYPEAGGMMRYGIPEYRLPYDILDKDIDFIISLGVELKTNTRVGTDVTLESLHSSYDSVLIATGLHQGRSTGVPGTDNPMVFQSIDLLAKITKKEEFPVEEKMVVIGGGNVALDIARSLARKQKAKYGKVNLIVTSLESRDIMPADEEEIVEGMEEGIEFHPGRGPEEIVIKNNKIVGLKTSKCTRVFDEEGRFSPEFDKDDIELYEGVMVVESIGQAPDMSYLGTFADSIEYDGRRIKVDEYYQSSENWLFVIGDIIKGPDVITGIATGHTAAQGVDNFLRHIEADGITKIDDILRIAYSYQKDQLAQITQAEETASGKPELEELAGKLDTLKNQELSSLEILDALLVNPDTRIHLRQELPREILKDDFAYITNLESLDMSSGDTISSGVISRLSAAYALYNDLIQLTRSKELKFSLEILRGRNDQSRKVFS
;
A
#
# COMPACT_ATOMS: atom_id res chain seq x y z
N LEU A 1 -36.26 -59.08 -1.34
CA LEU A 1 -36.17 -60.19 -2.32
C LEU A 1 -35.14 -59.94 -3.43
N LYS A 2 -34.94 -58.70 -3.93
CA LYS A 2 -33.97 -58.44 -5.02
C LYS A 2 -32.50 -58.77 -4.72
N THR A 3 -32.10 -58.83 -3.45
CA THR A 3 -30.71 -59.13 -3.01
C THR A 3 -30.66 -60.29 -2.00
N LEU A 4 -31.74 -61.08 -1.92
CA LEU A 4 -31.83 -62.18 -0.95
C LEU A 4 -31.03 -63.38 -1.48
N GLY A 5 -29.87 -63.66 -0.89
CA GLY A 5 -28.95 -64.73 -1.32
C GLY A 5 -27.68 -64.22 -2.02
N GLU A 6 -27.60 -62.94 -2.33
CA GLU A 6 -26.36 -62.29 -2.73
C GLU A 6 -25.56 -61.96 -1.47
N LYS A 7 -24.25 -62.28 -1.45
CA LYS A 7 -23.37 -61.82 -0.38
C LYS A 7 -23.40 -60.28 -0.38
N PRO A 8 -23.62 -59.61 0.76
CA PRO A 8 -23.47 -58.16 0.80
C PRO A 8 -22.06 -57.80 0.34
N ASP A 9 -21.94 -56.71 -0.42
CA ASP A 9 -20.68 -56.20 -0.96
C ASP A 9 -19.87 -55.51 0.17
N THR A 10 -19.58 -56.28 1.22
CA THR A 10 -18.85 -55.87 2.42
C THR A 10 -17.42 -56.36 2.31
N ILE A 11 -16.49 -55.41 2.20
CA ILE A 11 -15.05 -55.62 2.27
C ILE A 11 -14.59 -55.65 3.74
N HIS A 12 -13.60 -56.47 4.06
CA HIS A 12 -13.02 -56.50 5.41
C HIS A 12 -11.95 -55.40 5.55
N VAL A 13 -12.31 -54.23 6.10
CA VAL A 13 -11.34 -53.17 6.47
C VAL A 13 -10.68 -53.52 7.82
N PRO A 14 -9.34 -53.38 7.99
CA PRO A 14 -8.36 -52.79 7.06
C PRO A 14 -7.67 -53.79 6.10
N SER A 15 -8.05 -55.07 6.08
CA SER A 15 -7.37 -56.11 5.28
C SER A 15 -7.63 -56.04 3.76
N GLU A 16 -8.75 -55.47 3.34
CA GLU A 16 -9.14 -55.31 1.95
C GLU A 16 -9.38 -53.81 1.66
N TYR A 17 -8.63 -53.27 0.70
CA TYR A 17 -8.73 -51.88 0.28
C TYR A 17 -9.62 -51.79 -0.97
N ARG A 18 -10.66 -50.95 -0.91
CA ARG A 18 -11.46 -50.63 -2.09
C ARG A 18 -10.90 -49.39 -2.74
N GLU A 19 -10.52 -49.53 -4.00
CA GLU A 19 -10.06 -48.39 -4.78
C GLU A 19 -11.20 -47.37 -4.94
N ALA A 20 -10.97 -46.13 -4.51
CA ALA A 20 -11.95 -45.06 -4.67
C ALA A 20 -12.09 -44.66 -6.15
N CYS A 21 -13.17 -44.02 -6.57
CA CYS A 21 -13.31 -43.56 -7.96
C CYS A 21 -12.34 -42.42 -8.32
N ASP A 22 -12.15 -42.16 -9.61
CA ASP A 22 -11.18 -41.14 -10.09
C ASP A 22 -11.45 -39.73 -9.58
N ARG A 23 -12.72 -39.37 -9.34
CA ARG A 23 -13.13 -38.06 -8.81
C ARG A 23 -13.47 -38.08 -7.31
N TYR A 24 -12.98 -39.08 -6.58
CA TYR A 24 -13.23 -39.17 -5.14
C TYR A 24 -12.63 -37.97 -4.39
N ARG A 25 -13.33 -37.48 -3.37
CA ARG A 25 -12.91 -36.37 -2.52
C ARG A 25 -12.24 -36.89 -1.26
N GLY A 26 -11.00 -37.35 -1.39
CA GLY A 26 -10.18 -37.86 -0.29
C GLY A 26 -9.30 -36.77 0.32
N PHE A 27 -8.28 -37.17 1.10
CA PHE A 27 -7.39 -36.21 1.77
C PHE A 27 -6.74 -35.24 0.78
N HIS A 28 -6.61 -33.98 1.18
CA HIS A 28 -5.99 -32.94 0.39
C HIS A 28 -4.49 -33.17 0.25
N VAL A 29 -3.95 -32.70 -0.87
CA VAL A 29 -2.52 -32.54 -1.16
C VAL A 29 -2.31 -31.12 -1.64
N ASN A 30 -1.15 -30.54 -1.31
CA ASN A 30 -0.83 -29.18 -1.71
C ASN A 30 0.55 -29.13 -2.38
N ASP A 31 0.58 -28.56 -3.58
CA ASP A 31 1.82 -28.19 -4.27
C ASP A 31 2.35 -26.89 -3.62
N LEU A 32 3.29 -27.05 -2.68
CA LEU A 32 3.78 -25.95 -1.84
C LEU A 32 4.49 -24.84 -2.63
N ASP A 33 5.06 -25.20 -3.79
CA ASP A 33 5.75 -24.29 -4.71
C ASP A 33 4.75 -23.43 -5.49
N LYS A 34 3.63 -24.02 -5.93
CA LYS A 34 2.56 -23.29 -6.60
C LYS A 34 1.65 -22.51 -5.66
N CYS A 35 1.47 -22.99 -4.44
CA CYS A 35 0.64 -22.31 -3.46
C CYS A 35 1.24 -20.93 -3.15
N ILE A 36 0.41 -19.88 -3.17
CA ILE A 36 0.84 -18.51 -2.87
C ILE A 36 0.41 -18.05 -1.46
N GLY A 37 -0.28 -18.91 -0.71
CA GLY A 37 -0.72 -18.58 0.64
C GLY A 37 -1.79 -17.48 0.74
N CYS A 38 -2.59 -17.28 -0.31
CA CYS A 38 -3.64 -16.25 -0.37
C CYS A 38 -4.83 -16.47 0.57
N GLY A 39 -4.97 -17.66 1.18
CA GLY A 39 -6.02 -17.92 2.16
C GLY A 39 -7.43 -18.14 1.60
N THR A 40 -7.67 -18.01 0.28
CA THR A 40 -9.01 -18.20 -0.30
C THR A 40 -9.63 -19.56 0.04
N CYS A 41 -8.82 -20.61 0.15
CA CYS A 41 -9.27 -21.94 0.60
C CYS A 41 -9.78 -21.96 2.04
N ALA A 42 -9.24 -21.11 2.93
CA ALA A 42 -9.70 -20.98 4.30
C ALA A 42 -10.97 -20.14 4.37
N GLU A 43 -11.01 -19.03 3.64
CA GLU A 43 -12.16 -18.12 3.61
C GLU A 43 -13.44 -18.78 3.08
N ILE A 44 -13.33 -19.61 2.03
CA ILE A 44 -14.49 -20.34 1.47
C ILE A 44 -14.98 -21.49 2.37
N CYS A 45 -14.26 -21.80 3.45
CA CYS A 45 -14.55 -22.96 4.28
C CYS A 45 -15.56 -22.63 5.38
N ASP A 46 -16.86 -22.75 5.07
CA ASP A 46 -17.95 -22.50 6.04
C ASP A 46 -17.88 -23.30 7.35
N ASN A 47 -17.09 -24.39 7.38
CA ASN A 47 -16.89 -25.21 8.58
C ASN A 47 -15.67 -24.80 9.41
N ASP A 48 -14.94 -23.74 9.03
CA ASP A 48 -13.60 -23.35 9.50
C ASP A 48 -12.66 -24.55 9.71
N ALA A 49 -12.69 -25.49 8.76
CA ALA A 49 -11.86 -26.68 8.79
C ALA A 49 -10.42 -26.40 8.32
N ILE A 50 -10.15 -25.21 7.75
CA ILE A 50 -8.86 -24.86 7.18
C ILE A 50 -8.29 -23.66 7.93
N ARG A 51 -7.05 -23.79 8.40
CA ARG A 51 -6.30 -22.70 9.04
C ARG A 51 -5.05 -22.41 8.24
N MET A 52 -4.75 -21.13 8.03
CA MET A 52 -3.51 -20.72 7.39
C MET A 52 -2.41 -20.64 8.44
N VAL A 53 -1.29 -21.35 8.24
CA VAL A 53 -0.14 -21.37 9.17
C VAL A 53 1.15 -20.96 8.46
N PRO A 54 2.04 -20.19 9.10
CA PRO A 54 3.30 -19.80 8.50
C PRO A 54 4.23 -21.02 8.39
N VAL A 55 4.96 -21.12 7.28
CA VAL A 55 5.95 -22.18 7.03
C VAL A 55 7.35 -21.65 7.33
N VAL A 56 8.06 -22.31 8.24
CA VAL A 56 9.43 -21.94 8.61
C VAL A 56 10.36 -22.00 7.39
N GLY A 57 11.17 -20.96 7.20
CA GLY A 57 12.12 -20.87 6.09
C GLY A 57 11.53 -20.36 4.78
N ARG A 58 10.29 -19.90 4.78
CA ARG A 58 9.65 -19.24 3.63
C ARG A 58 9.38 -17.78 3.96
N GLU A 59 9.88 -16.87 3.14
CA GLU A 59 9.67 -15.44 3.30
C GLU A 59 8.50 -14.97 2.42
N ALA A 60 7.87 -13.86 2.81
CA ALA A 60 6.84 -13.21 2.01
C ALA A 60 7.47 -12.51 0.80
N GLU A 61 6.79 -12.60 -0.35
CA GLU A 61 7.18 -11.96 -1.61
C GLU A 61 5.95 -11.22 -2.19
N LEU A 62 6.16 -10.39 -3.21
CA LEU A 62 5.03 -9.72 -3.89
C LEU A 62 4.04 -10.77 -4.43
N GLY A 63 2.80 -10.73 -3.93
CA GLY A 63 1.74 -11.68 -4.30
C GLY A 63 1.86 -13.08 -3.69
N LYS A 64 2.78 -13.31 -2.75
CA LYS A 64 2.95 -14.60 -2.06
C LYS A 64 3.23 -14.42 -0.57
N THR A 65 2.57 -15.21 0.27
CA THR A 65 2.81 -15.22 1.71
C THR A 65 3.56 -16.48 2.16
N GLU A 66 4.07 -16.42 3.37
CA GLU A 66 4.66 -17.54 4.10
C GLU A 66 3.63 -18.59 4.55
N TYR A 67 2.32 -18.33 4.39
CA TYR A 67 1.26 -19.16 4.97
C TYR A 67 0.79 -20.31 4.07
N ARG A 68 0.44 -21.45 4.65
CA ARG A 68 -0.15 -22.62 3.95
C ARG A 68 -1.34 -23.20 4.71
N PRO A 69 -2.31 -23.82 4.02
CA PRO A 69 -3.47 -24.39 4.67
C PRO A 69 -3.08 -25.65 5.48
N VAL A 70 -3.52 -25.71 6.72
CA VAL A 70 -3.64 -26.92 7.54
C VAL A 70 -5.12 -27.27 7.63
N ILE A 71 -5.45 -28.56 7.53
CA ILE A 71 -6.83 -29.02 7.46
C ILE A 71 -7.15 -29.87 8.68
N ASP A 72 -8.22 -29.49 9.37
CA ASP A 72 -8.89 -30.26 10.42
C ASP A 72 -9.94 -31.17 9.78
N TYR A 73 -9.59 -32.44 9.62
CA TYR A 73 -10.49 -33.45 9.05
C TYR A 73 -11.59 -33.90 10.01
N GLY A 74 -11.55 -33.51 11.29
CA GLY A 74 -12.66 -33.65 12.21
C GLY A 74 -13.80 -32.67 11.91
N ARG A 75 -13.49 -31.53 11.28
CA ARG A 75 -14.48 -30.51 10.86
C ARG A 75 -14.80 -30.54 9.37
N CYS A 76 -13.88 -31.03 8.54
CA CYS A 76 -14.05 -31.03 7.09
C CYS A 76 -15.29 -31.84 6.64
N CYS A 77 -16.15 -31.23 5.83
CA CYS A 77 -17.34 -31.89 5.25
C CYS A 77 -17.12 -32.45 3.83
N TRP A 78 -15.90 -32.38 3.30
CA TRP A 78 -15.53 -32.92 1.98
C TRP A 78 -16.31 -32.31 0.79
N CYS A 79 -16.67 -31.02 0.86
CA CYS A 79 -17.38 -30.33 -0.22
C CYS A 79 -16.51 -29.97 -1.44
N ALA A 80 -15.18 -29.94 -1.28
CA ALA A 80 -14.17 -29.56 -2.27
C ALA A 80 -14.17 -28.10 -2.76
N LEU A 81 -14.97 -27.20 -2.17
CA LEU A 81 -14.99 -25.78 -2.56
C LEU A 81 -13.62 -25.10 -2.43
N CYS A 82 -12.83 -25.47 -1.41
CA CYS A 82 -11.47 -24.99 -1.21
C CYS A 82 -10.50 -25.36 -2.34
N VAL A 83 -10.75 -26.48 -3.02
CA VAL A 83 -9.99 -26.91 -4.21
C VAL A 83 -10.50 -26.18 -5.44
N ASP A 84 -11.82 -26.06 -5.58
CA ASP A 84 -12.44 -25.44 -6.76
C ASP A 84 -12.16 -23.93 -6.86
N ILE A 85 -12.06 -23.22 -5.72
CA ILE A 85 -11.72 -21.79 -5.66
C ILE A 85 -10.20 -21.51 -5.62
N CYS A 86 -9.37 -22.55 -5.62
CA CYS A 86 -7.93 -22.39 -5.50
C CYS A 86 -7.37 -21.64 -6.72
N THR A 87 -6.98 -20.37 -6.53
CA THR A 87 -6.51 -19.47 -7.60
C THR A 87 -5.25 -19.97 -8.32
N THR A 88 -4.52 -20.90 -7.71
CA THR A 88 -3.26 -21.46 -8.23
C THR A 88 -3.36 -22.92 -8.65
N ASN A 89 -4.50 -23.59 -8.41
CA ASN A 89 -4.64 -25.05 -8.52
C ASN A 89 -3.60 -25.86 -7.72
N SER A 90 -3.02 -25.28 -6.67
CA SER A 90 -2.05 -25.96 -5.81
C SER A 90 -2.71 -27.02 -4.92
N LEU A 91 -3.90 -26.72 -4.40
CA LEU A 91 -4.66 -27.63 -3.55
C LEU A 91 -5.48 -28.60 -4.41
N ASN A 92 -5.37 -29.90 -4.13
CA ASN A 92 -6.11 -30.97 -4.80
C ASN A 92 -6.52 -32.03 -3.77
N MET A 93 -7.37 -32.99 -4.13
CA MET A 93 -7.74 -34.11 -3.26
C MET A 93 -7.19 -35.42 -3.81
N THR A 94 -6.96 -36.39 -2.93
CA THR A 94 -6.51 -37.74 -3.27
C THR A 94 -7.68 -38.71 -3.35
N ARG A 95 -7.38 -39.95 -3.74
CA ARG A 95 -8.28 -41.11 -3.66
C ARG A 95 -8.18 -41.85 -2.31
N GLU A 96 -7.38 -41.36 -1.38
CA GLU A 96 -7.26 -41.93 -0.03
C GLU A 96 -8.31 -41.32 0.90
N TYR A 97 -8.95 -42.19 1.68
CA TYR A 97 -10.06 -41.84 2.57
C TYR A 97 -9.99 -42.54 3.93
N THR A 98 -8.96 -43.35 4.14
CA THR A 98 -8.74 -44.09 5.38
C THR A 98 -7.68 -43.37 6.20
N HIS A 99 -8.07 -42.93 7.41
CA HIS A 99 -7.15 -42.49 8.45
C HIS A 99 -7.65 -43.08 9.77
N ILE A 100 -6.80 -43.87 10.43
CA ILE A 100 -7.13 -44.56 11.67
C ILE A 100 -5.99 -44.27 12.64
N ASP A 101 -6.32 -43.58 13.72
CA ASP A 101 -5.38 -43.21 14.78
C ASP A 101 -6.15 -43.10 16.12
N GLU A 102 -5.45 -43.24 17.24
CA GLU A 102 -6.03 -43.09 18.58
C GLU A 102 -5.97 -41.65 19.07
N GLU A 103 -5.06 -40.82 18.53
CA GLU A 103 -4.89 -39.44 18.91
C GLU A 103 -5.77 -38.50 18.07
N THR A 104 -6.59 -37.66 18.69
CA THR A 104 -7.45 -36.71 17.98
C THR A 104 -6.65 -35.68 17.18
N ASN A 105 -5.42 -35.37 17.60
CA ASN A 105 -4.56 -34.40 16.93
C ASN A 105 -4.05 -34.88 15.57
N SER A 106 -4.10 -36.19 15.29
CA SER A 106 -3.72 -36.78 14.01
C SER A 106 -4.58 -36.31 12.83
N PHE A 107 -5.80 -35.81 13.10
CA PHE A 107 -6.73 -35.28 12.09
C PHE A 107 -6.40 -33.84 11.66
N PHE A 108 -5.43 -33.19 12.31
CA PHE A 108 -4.88 -31.89 11.88
C PHE A 108 -3.68 -32.14 10.99
N ILE A 109 -3.89 -32.00 9.68
CA ILE A 109 -2.89 -32.40 8.68
C ILE A 109 -2.46 -31.19 7.90
N PHE A 110 -1.14 -31.02 7.81
CA PHE A 110 -0.50 -30.12 6.85
C PHE A 110 -0.39 -30.86 5.50
N PRO A 111 -1.19 -30.50 4.49
CA PRO A 111 -1.14 -31.15 3.19
C PRO A 111 0.16 -30.75 2.47
N ASP A 112 0.87 -31.74 1.96
CA ASP A 112 2.03 -31.56 1.10
C ASP A 112 1.92 -32.48 -0.13
N GLU A 113 2.98 -32.52 -0.93
CA GLU A 113 3.09 -33.39 -2.10
C GLU A 113 3.29 -34.88 -1.77
N ASN A 114 3.60 -35.19 -0.51
CA ASN A 114 3.78 -36.55 -0.01
C ASN A 114 2.47 -37.17 0.46
N GLY A 115 1.36 -36.43 0.49
CA GLY A 115 0.05 -36.96 0.87
C GLY A 115 -0.07 -37.28 2.36
N ILE A 116 -1.11 -38.05 2.72
CA ILE A 116 -1.30 -38.48 4.11
C ILE A 116 -0.31 -39.60 4.49
N HIS A 117 0.10 -39.68 5.75
CA HIS A 117 1.05 -40.69 6.24
C HIS A 117 2.43 -40.69 5.56
N ASN A 118 2.86 -39.56 4.98
CA ASN A 118 4.06 -39.45 4.15
C ASN A 118 4.06 -40.45 2.97
N LYS A 119 2.87 -40.75 2.42
CA LYS A 119 2.68 -41.66 1.28
C LYS A 119 1.85 -40.99 0.19
N LYS A 120 2.38 -41.05 -1.04
CA LYS A 120 1.70 -40.51 -2.21
C LYS A 120 0.54 -41.42 -2.61
N PHE A 121 -0.63 -40.82 -2.79
CA PHE A 121 -1.83 -41.50 -3.27
C PHE A 121 -2.23 -40.97 -4.65
N PRO A 122 -2.93 -41.79 -5.46
CA PRO A 122 -3.52 -41.31 -6.71
C PRO A 122 -4.39 -40.07 -6.47
N LYS A 123 -4.34 -39.11 -7.40
CA LYS A 123 -5.19 -37.92 -7.34
C LYS A 123 -6.66 -38.32 -7.51
N GLY A 124 -7.51 -37.68 -6.72
CA GLY A 124 -8.96 -37.75 -6.78
C GLY A 124 -9.53 -36.48 -7.39
N TRP A 125 -10.39 -35.79 -6.64
CA TRP A 125 -10.98 -34.52 -7.06
C TRP A 125 -9.92 -33.44 -7.30
N GLN A 126 -10.03 -32.80 -8.45
CA GLN A 126 -9.25 -31.65 -8.89
C GLN A 126 -10.22 -30.67 -9.53
N ALA A 127 -9.93 -29.37 -9.43
CA ALA A 127 -10.70 -28.36 -10.13
C ALA A 127 -10.73 -28.68 -11.63
N ASP A 128 -11.91 -28.61 -12.23
CA ASP A 128 -12.07 -28.90 -13.66
C ASP A 128 -11.42 -27.79 -14.50
N LYS A 129 -10.84 -28.16 -15.64
CA LYS A 129 -10.19 -27.18 -16.52
C LYS A 129 -11.21 -26.43 -17.37
N ASP A 130 -12.33 -27.08 -17.69
CA ASP A 130 -13.35 -26.54 -18.60
C ASP A 130 -14.51 -25.88 -17.83
N ILE A 131 -14.66 -26.19 -16.54
CA ILE A 131 -15.69 -25.64 -15.66
C ILE A 131 -15.02 -25.06 -14.43
N ASN A 132 -14.94 -23.74 -14.37
CA ASN A 132 -14.21 -23.04 -13.32
C ASN A 132 -15.16 -22.10 -12.57
N PHE A 133 -15.09 -22.12 -11.24
CA PHE A 133 -15.83 -21.20 -10.38
C PHE A 133 -15.27 -19.77 -10.44
N LEU A 134 -14.03 -19.62 -10.89
CA LEU A 134 -13.35 -18.36 -11.09
C LEU A 134 -13.43 -17.93 -12.55
N ASP A 135 -13.92 -16.72 -12.81
CA ASP A 135 -13.83 -16.10 -14.12
C ASP A 135 -12.42 -15.51 -14.34
N LEU A 136 -11.67 -16.13 -15.26
CA LEU A 136 -10.25 -15.89 -15.46
C LEU A 136 -9.94 -14.79 -16.47
N GLU A 137 -10.93 -14.36 -17.25
CA GLU A 137 -10.75 -13.36 -18.29
C GLU A 137 -11.17 -11.98 -17.80
N ARG A 138 -10.34 -10.98 -18.09
CA ARG A 138 -10.57 -9.59 -17.70
C ARG A 138 -11.63 -8.96 -18.58
N VAL A 139 -12.52 -8.19 -17.96
CA VAL A 139 -13.46 -7.37 -18.72
C VAL A 139 -12.67 -6.33 -19.52
N PRO A 140 -12.79 -6.28 -20.85
CA PRO A 140 -11.98 -5.40 -21.68
C PRO A 140 -12.33 -3.93 -21.42
N MET A 141 -11.31 -3.08 -21.39
CA MET A 141 -11.46 -1.63 -21.29
C MET A 141 -11.54 -1.00 -22.68
N GLU A 142 -12.52 -0.11 -22.88
CA GLU A 142 -12.63 0.62 -24.14
C GLU A 142 -11.66 1.81 -24.18
N ALA A 143 -10.99 1.96 -25.33
CA ALA A 143 -10.15 3.10 -25.67
C ALA A 143 -10.59 3.76 -26.98
N LEU A 144 -10.22 5.02 -27.18
CA LEU A 144 -10.39 5.70 -28.47
C LEU A 144 -9.48 5.08 -29.53
N GLY A 145 -9.96 5.03 -30.78
CA GLY A 145 -9.14 4.56 -31.91
C GLY A 145 -8.02 5.56 -32.26
N PRO A 146 -6.93 5.11 -32.91
CA PRO A 146 -5.78 5.95 -33.26
C PRO A 146 -6.16 7.28 -33.95
N GLU A 147 -7.04 7.23 -34.94
CA GLU A 147 -7.46 8.42 -35.70
C GLU A 147 -8.12 9.51 -34.85
N GLN A 148 -8.76 9.15 -33.72
CA GLN A 148 -9.45 10.10 -32.84
C GLN A 148 -8.52 10.70 -31.78
N ARG A 149 -7.50 9.96 -31.33
CA ARG A 149 -6.59 10.40 -30.26
C ARG A 149 -5.39 11.21 -30.79
N ASP A 150 -4.90 10.95 -31.99
CA ASP A 150 -3.68 11.57 -32.52
C ASP A 150 -3.75 13.10 -32.68
N SER A 151 -4.96 13.66 -32.77
CA SER A 151 -5.19 15.09 -33.01
C SER A 151 -5.65 15.86 -31.77
N SER A 152 -5.71 15.23 -30.60
CA SER A 152 -6.24 15.87 -29.39
C SER A 152 -5.52 15.45 -28.10
N PHE A 153 -5.79 16.17 -27.02
CA PHE A 153 -5.35 15.84 -25.66
C PHE A 153 -6.51 15.24 -24.84
N VAL A 154 -7.54 14.71 -25.51
CA VAL A 154 -8.68 14.05 -24.85
C VAL A 154 -8.21 12.75 -24.21
N GLU A 155 -8.79 12.41 -23.05
CA GLU A 155 -8.52 11.15 -22.35
C GLU A 155 -8.79 9.95 -23.27
N ILE A 156 -7.81 9.06 -23.39
CA ILE A 156 -7.82 7.95 -24.36
C ILE A 156 -8.73 6.81 -23.88
N VAL A 157 -8.65 6.49 -22.58
CA VAL A 157 -9.39 5.40 -21.95
C VAL A 157 -10.75 5.91 -21.50
N LYS A 158 -11.84 5.21 -21.87
CA LYS A 158 -13.21 5.67 -21.59
C LYS A 158 -13.69 5.37 -20.16
N GLY A 159 -13.08 4.40 -19.48
CA GLY A 159 -13.56 3.89 -18.19
C GLY A 159 -14.67 2.84 -18.34
N PHE A 160 -14.96 2.13 -17.25
CA PHE A 160 -16.00 1.10 -17.27
C PHE A 160 -17.40 1.69 -17.23
N THR A 161 -18.33 1.03 -17.93
CA THR A 161 -19.76 1.16 -17.63
C THR A 161 -20.08 0.47 -16.30
N LYS A 162 -21.24 0.79 -15.71
CA LYS A 162 -21.73 0.11 -14.51
C LYS A 162 -21.75 -1.42 -14.65
N GLN A 163 -22.29 -1.94 -15.76
CA GLN A 163 -22.35 -3.40 -15.94
C GLN A 163 -20.96 -4.03 -16.03
N GLN A 164 -20.02 -3.40 -16.74
CA GLN A 164 -18.64 -3.86 -16.84
C GLN A 164 -17.94 -3.84 -15.48
N ALA A 165 -18.10 -2.76 -14.71
CA ALA A 165 -17.51 -2.63 -13.38
C ALA A 165 -18.04 -3.68 -12.41
N GLN A 166 -19.36 -3.95 -12.39
CA GLN A 166 -19.92 -5.00 -11.54
C GLN A 166 -19.44 -6.40 -11.94
N LEU A 167 -19.33 -6.67 -13.26
CA LEU A 167 -18.81 -7.94 -13.76
C LEU A 167 -17.34 -8.13 -13.37
N GLU A 168 -16.50 -7.13 -13.60
CA GLU A 168 -15.09 -7.18 -13.23
C GLU A 168 -14.89 -7.26 -11.71
N ALA A 169 -15.69 -6.55 -10.93
CA ALA A 169 -15.66 -6.62 -9.47
C ALA A 169 -16.05 -8.01 -8.94
N SER A 170 -16.98 -8.70 -9.60
CA SER A 170 -17.44 -10.05 -9.21
C SER A 170 -16.36 -11.13 -9.31
N ARG A 171 -15.25 -10.86 -10.01
CA ARG A 171 -14.11 -11.77 -10.14
C ARG A 171 -13.21 -11.78 -8.90
N CYS A 172 -13.33 -10.78 -8.03
CA CYS A 172 -12.48 -10.64 -6.84
C CYS A 172 -12.77 -11.74 -5.80
N VAL A 173 -11.71 -12.37 -5.29
CA VAL A 173 -11.80 -13.41 -4.24
C VAL A 173 -11.49 -12.89 -2.83
N ALA A 174 -11.46 -11.56 -2.65
CA ALA A 174 -11.26 -10.87 -1.37
C ALA A 174 -10.04 -11.31 -0.52
N CYS A 175 -8.95 -11.77 -1.16
CA CYS A 175 -7.80 -12.37 -0.44
C CYS A 175 -6.81 -11.38 0.21
N GLY A 176 -6.93 -10.07 -0.02
CA GLY A 176 -6.07 -9.05 0.61
C GLY A 176 -4.61 -8.94 0.13
N LEU A 177 -4.11 -9.83 -0.74
CA LEU A 177 -2.73 -9.73 -1.27
C LEU A 177 -2.46 -8.39 -1.98
N CYS A 178 -3.47 -7.88 -2.69
CA CYS A 178 -3.41 -6.60 -3.37
C CYS A 178 -3.30 -5.42 -2.39
N THR A 179 -3.92 -5.51 -1.21
CA THR A 179 -3.81 -4.53 -0.12
C THR A 179 -2.40 -4.53 0.45
N ALA A 180 -1.85 -5.70 0.77
CA ALA A 180 -0.49 -5.84 1.29
C ALA A 180 0.58 -5.34 0.28
N ALA A 181 0.31 -5.50 -1.02
CA ALA A 181 1.20 -5.02 -2.08
C ALA A 181 1.09 -3.51 -2.35
N CYS A 182 0.00 -2.87 -1.94
CA CYS A 182 -0.20 -1.45 -2.17
C CYS A 182 0.63 -0.65 -1.15
N PRO A 183 1.52 0.28 -1.58
CA PRO A 183 2.31 1.09 -0.64
C PRO A 183 1.45 1.88 0.34
N ALA A 184 0.27 2.32 -0.10
CA ALA A 184 -0.70 3.05 0.73
C ALA A 184 -1.60 2.12 1.58
N GLY A 185 -1.47 0.79 1.47
CA GLY A 185 -2.28 -0.16 2.24
C GLY A 185 -3.77 -0.08 1.95
N MET A 186 -4.17 0.21 0.70
CA MET A 186 -5.57 0.47 0.38
C MET A 186 -6.51 -0.70 0.71
N ASN A 187 -7.75 -0.40 1.11
CA ASN A 187 -8.82 -1.38 1.39
C ASN A 187 -9.44 -1.92 0.09
N ILE A 188 -8.62 -2.62 -0.71
CA ILE A 188 -8.95 -3.03 -2.07
C ILE A 188 -10.13 -4.00 -2.14
N PRO A 189 -10.15 -5.10 -1.37
CA PRO A 189 -11.31 -5.99 -1.34
C PRO A 189 -12.61 -5.24 -0.98
N GLU A 190 -12.55 -4.32 -0.01
CA GLU A 190 -13.72 -3.64 0.54
C GLU A 190 -14.36 -2.70 -0.48
N TYR A 191 -13.56 -1.89 -1.19
CA TYR A 191 -14.13 -1.01 -2.21
C TYR A 191 -14.56 -1.78 -3.46
N ILE A 192 -13.93 -2.92 -3.78
CA ILE A 192 -14.38 -3.76 -4.89
C ILE A 192 -15.72 -4.42 -4.56
N ASP A 193 -15.88 -4.93 -3.34
CA ASP A 193 -17.16 -5.46 -2.86
C ASP A 193 -18.26 -4.38 -2.86
N ALA A 194 -17.94 -3.16 -2.45
CA ALA A 194 -18.86 -2.02 -2.55
C ALA A 194 -19.28 -1.72 -4.00
N ILE A 195 -18.34 -1.75 -4.96
CA ILE A 195 -18.65 -1.61 -6.40
C ILE A 195 -19.55 -2.74 -6.88
N TRP A 196 -19.25 -3.99 -6.51
CA TRP A 196 -20.06 -5.15 -6.88
C TRP A 196 -21.51 -5.02 -6.37
N ARG A 197 -21.68 -4.55 -5.14
CA ARG A 197 -22.98 -4.24 -4.50
C ARG A 197 -23.64 -2.94 -4.98
N ASP A 198 -23.02 -2.22 -5.92
CA ASP A 198 -23.50 -0.92 -6.43
C ASP A 198 -23.60 0.19 -5.36
N ASP A 199 -22.77 0.10 -4.31
CA ASP A 199 -22.65 1.10 -3.23
C ASP A 199 -21.43 1.99 -3.48
N ILE A 200 -21.54 2.85 -4.51
CA ILE A 200 -20.46 3.74 -4.94
C ILE A 200 -19.98 4.70 -3.81
N PRO A 201 -20.87 5.31 -3.00
CA PRO A 201 -20.41 6.14 -1.87
C PRO A 201 -19.55 5.36 -0.86
N GLU A 202 -19.89 4.09 -0.58
CA GLU A 202 -19.05 3.25 0.30
C GLU A 202 -17.70 2.93 -0.34
N ALA A 203 -17.66 2.65 -1.65
CA ALA A 203 -16.40 2.44 -2.37
C ALA A 203 -15.47 3.66 -2.23
N GLY A 204 -16.01 4.86 -2.43
CA GLY A 204 -15.27 6.12 -2.23
C GLY A 204 -14.79 6.30 -0.79
N ARG A 205 -15.64 6.03 0.21
CA ARG A 205 -15.25 6.10 1.63
C ARG A 205 -14.10 5.18 1.97
N GLN A 206 -14.12 3.94 1.48
CA GLN A 206 -13.05 2.97 1.72
C GLN A 206 -11.72 3.40 1.09
N MET A 207 -11.75 4.00 -0.10
CA MET A 207 -10.55 4.53 -0.74
C MET A 207 -9.94 5.69 0.04
N TYR A 208 -10.76 6.66 0.48
CA TYR A 208 -10.28 7.85 1.18
C TYR A 208 -9.72 7.59 2.58
N LYS A 209 -9.97 6.43 3.19
CA LYS A 209 -9.30 6.06 4.45
C LYS A 209 -7.77 6.03 4.31
N THR A 210 -7.28 5.54 3.17
CA THR A 210 -5.88 5.17 2.96
C THR A 210 -5.24 5.89 1.78
N ASN A 211 -6.04 6.55 0.94
CA ASN A 211 -5.56 7.27 -0.23
C ASN A 211 -6.39 8.53 -0.49
N PRO A 212 -5.80 9.73 -0.36
CA PRO A 212 -6.49 10.99 -0.62
C PRO A 212 -6.49 11.43 -2.10
N LEU A 213 -5.90 10.63 -2.99
CA LEU A 213 -5.85 10.89 -4.44
C LEU A 213 -6.37 9.70 -5.28
N PRO A 214 -7.56 9.14 -4.98
CA PRO A 214 -8.07 7.95 -5.65
C PRO A 214 -8.43 8.18 -7.13
N ASP A 215 -8.90 9.36 -7.54
CA ASP A 215 -9.19 9.64 -8.96
C ASP A 215 -7.92 9.61 -9.80
N VAL A 216 -6.84 10.21 -9.28
CA VAL A 216 -5.51 10.16 -9.90
C VAL A 216 -5.00 8.72 -9.95
N CYS A 217 -5.06 8.01 -8.82
CA CYS A 217 -4.58 6.63 -8.74
C CYS A 217 -5.45 5.65 -9.55
N GLY A 218 -6.65 6.04 -9.99
CA GLY A 218 -7.48 5.28 -10.91
C GLY A 218 -7.01 5.36 -12.36
N ARG A 219 -6.12 6.31 -12.67
CA ARG A 219 -5.62 6.56 -14.03
C ARG A 219 -4.16 6.18 -14.19
N ILE A 220 -3.30 6.68 -13.30
CA ILE A 220 -1.84 6.65 -13.52
C ILE A 220 -1.05 5.88 -12.47
N CYS A 221 -1.72 5.10 -11.62
CA CYS A 221 -1.05 4.24 -10.63
C CYS A 221 -0.25 3.11 -11.30
N THR A 222 0.90 2.80 -10.70
CA THR A 222 1.81 1.67 -11.01
C THR A 222 1.20 0.30 -10.70
N HIS A 223 0.01 0.25 -10.09
CA HIS A 223 -0.84 -0.94 -9.98
C HIS A 223 -0.13 -2.20 -9.44
N ASN A 224 0.79 -2.05 -8.48
CA ASN A 224 1.41 -3.16 -7.73
C ASN A 224 0.37 -4.17 -7.19
N CYS A 225 -0.83 -3.67 -6.88
CA CYS A 225 -1.98 -4.47 -6.47
C CYS A 225 -2.45 -5.48 -7.54
N GLU A 226 -2.37 -5.14 -8.83
CA GLU A 226 -2.71 -6.04 -9.94
C GLU A 226 -1.58 -7.06 -10.17
N THR A 227 -0.32 -6.64 -10.07
CA THR A 227 0.86 -7.55 -10.13
C THR A 227 0.81 -8.62 -9.04
N ALA A 228 0.38 -8.25 -7.84
CA ALA A 228 0.24 -9.17 -6.71
C ALA A 228 -1.08 -9.97 -6.69
N CYS A 229 -1.98 -9.74 -7.65
CA CYS A 229 -3.32 -10.30 -7.62
C CYS A 229 -3.29 -11.83 -7.76
N SER A 230 -3.95 -12.54 -6.83
CA SER A 230 -4.02 -14.00 -6.85
C SER A 230 -4.65 -14.57 -8.13
N MET A 231 -5.61 -13.85 -8.72
CA MET A 231 -6.26 -14.23 -9.98
C MET A 231 -5.29 -14.21 -11.16
N GLY A 232 -4.30 -13.32 -11.13
CA GLY A 232 -3.27 -13.17 -12.17
C GLY A 232 -2.30 -14.36 -12.28
N VAL A 233 -2.30 -15.29 -11.31
CA VAL A 233 -1.42 -16.46 -11.35
C VAL A 233 -1.90 -17.51 -12.36
N ARG A 234 -3.22 -17.64 -12.54
CA ARG A 234 -3.84 -18.62 -13.46
C ARG A 234 -4.59 -17.97 -14.61
N GLY A 235 -5.08 -16.74 -14.44
CA GLY A 235 -5.77 -15.97 -15.45
C GLY A 235 -5.25 -14.53 -15.48
N GLU A 236 -6.12 -13.58 -15.77
CA GLU A 236 -5.78 -12.17 -15.76
C GLU A 236 -6.12 -11.55 -14.40
N ALA A 237 -5.27 -10.66 -13.91
CA ALA A 237 -5.48 -9.95 -12.65
C ALA A 237 -6.78 -9.12 -12.70
N ILE A 238 -7.37 -8.88 -11.54
CA ILE A 238 -8.49 -7.93 -11.41
C ILE A 238 -8.02 -6.54 -11.86
N SER A 239 -8.85 -5.82 -12.61
CA SER A 239 -8.60 -4.45 -13.10
C SER A 239 -8.80 -3.41 -11.99
N ILE A 240 -8.05 -3.55 -10.91
CA ILE A 240 -8.20 -2.77 -9.68
C ILE A 240 -8.08 -1.26 -9.96
N ARG A 241 -7.12 -0.85 -10.80
CA ARG A 241 -6.93 0.55 -11.19
C ARG A 241 -8.19 1.12 -11.85
N TRP A 242 -8.81 0.36 -12.74
CA TRP A 242 -9.99 0.81 -13.49
C TRP A 242 -11.29 0.72 -12.69
N LEU A 243 -11.42 -0.26 -11.80
CA LEU A 243 -12.53 -0.30 -10.83
C LEU A 243 -12.48 0.92 -9.91
N LYS A 244 -11.28 1.32 -9.47
CA LYS A 244 -11.06 2.54 -8.71
C LYS A 244 -11.52 3.77 -9.48
N ARG A 245 -11.06 3.91 -10.74
CA ARG A 245 -11.49 4.99 -11.63
C ARG A 245 -13.01 5.03 -11.77
N TYR A 246 -13.65 3.90 -12.07
CA TYR A 246 -15.10 3.84 -12.22
C TYR A 246 -15.85 4.36 -11.00
N ALA A 247 -15.47 3.90 -9.80
CA ALA A 247 -16.12 4.32 -8.58
C ALA A 247 -16.00 5.83 -8.35
N MET A 248 -14.81 6.39 -8.57
CA MET A 248 -14.58 7.83 -8.36
C MET A 248 -15.24 8.69 -9.45
N ASP A 249 -15.16 8.27 -10.72
CA ASP A 249 -15.84 8.94 -11.85
C ASP A 249 -17.36 8.95 -11.66
N ALA A 250 -17.93 7.95 -10.98
CA ALA A 250 -19.37 7.86 -10.71
C ALA A 250 -19.84 8.78 -9.57
N ILE A 251 -18.95 9.36 -8.76
CA ILE A 251 -19.28 10.30 -7.69
C ILE A 251 -19.14 11.74 -8.23
N PRO A 252 -20.21 12.56 -8.24
CA PRO A 252 -20.13 13.97 -8.64
C PRO A 252 -19.23 14.77 -7.69
N SER A 253 -18.44 15.71 -8.24
CA SER A 253 -17.48 16.52 -7.49
C SER A 253 -18.13 17.33 -6.37
N GLU A 254 -19.33 17.86 -6.61
CA GLU A 254 -20.13 18.62 -5.65
C GLU A 254 -20.62 17.78 -4.46
N GLU A 255 -20.69 16.46 -4.62
CA GLU A 255 -21.14 15.53 -3.59
C GLU A 255 -19.98 14.89 -2.80
N TYR A 256 -18.71 15.09 -3.21
CA TYR A 256 -17.53 14.49 -2.54
C TYR A 256 -17.54 14.72 -1.04
N LYS A 257 -17.66 15.98 -0.63
CA LYS A 257 -17.61 16.34 0.79
C LYS A 257 -18.71 15.64 1.60
N THR A 258 -19.91 15.52 1.02
CA THR A 258 -21.07 14.92 1.70
C THR A 258 -21.02 13.39 1.70
N LEU A 259 -20.64 12.76 0.58
CA LEU A 259 -20.67 11.31 0.42
C LEU A 259 -19.47 10.61 1.04
N ILE A 260 -18.30 11.25 0.99
CA ILE A 260 -17.08 10.74 1.63
C ILE A 260 -17.12 11.03 3.14
N ASN A 261 -17.67 12.18 3.56
CA ASN A 261 -17.98 12.52 4.96
C ASN A 261 -16.78 12.37 5.93
N GLN A 262 -15.60 12.84 5.53
CA GLN A 262 -14.42 12.87 6.41
C GLN A 262 -14.56 13.97 7.47
N ARG A 263 -14.29 13.62 8.74
CA ARG A 263 -14.44 14.55 9.86
C ARG A 263 -13.08 15.12 10.27
N VAL A 264 -12.98 16.44 10.23
CA VAL A 264 -11.84 17.18 10.80
C VAL A 264 -12.00 17.26 12.31
N VAL A 265 -10.96 16.88 13.05
CA VAL A 265 -10.89 17.08 14.51
C VAL A 265 -10.76 18.57 14.81
N GLU A 266 -11.43 19.08 15.85
CA GLU A 266 -11.32 20.50 16.22
C GLU A 266 -9.88 20.86 16.61
N SER A 267 -9.39 21.98 16.08
CA SER A 267 -7.97 22.36 16.19
C SER A 267 -7.62 22.95 17.55
N GLU A 268 -6.57 22.43 18.19
CA GLU A 268 -5.98 22.95 19.44
C GLU A 268 -4.93 24.05 19.21
N GLY A 269 -4.62 24.41 17.96
CA GLY A 269 -3.88 25.64 17.66
C GLY A 269 -2.53 25.51 16.97
N ARG A 270 -1.99 24.30 16.76
CA ARG A 270 -0.68 24.05 16.14
C ARG A 270 -0.68 24.21 14.62
N SER A 271 0.43 24.69 14.05
CA SER A 271 0.58 24.97 12.63
C SER A 271 1.72 24.21 11.97
N ILE A 272 1.46 23.71 10.76
CA ILE A 272 2.39 22.90 9.97
C ILE A 272 2.56 23.52 8.58
N ALA A 273 3.79 23.67 8.13
CA ALA A 273 4.11 24.07 6.76
C ALA A 273 4.51 22.85 5.93
N ILE A 274 3.99 22.76 4.71
CA ILE A 274 4.36 21.71 3.75
C ILE A 274 4.89 22.39 2.49
N VAL A 275 6.12 22.05 2.09
CA VAL A 275 6.80 22.61 0.93
C VAL A 275 6.67 21.67 -0.27
N GLY A 276 5.83 22.03 -1.23
CA GLY A 276 5.49 21.24 -2.41
C GLY A 276 4.08 20.66 -2.33
N ALA A 277 3.25 20.93 -3.35
CA ALA A 277 1.89 20.43 -3.44
C ALA A 277 1.75 19.26 -4.43
N GLY A 278 2.74 18.37 -4.44
CA GLY A 278 2.68 17.08 -5.15
C GLY A 278 1.96 15.99 -4.35
N PRO A 279 2.00 14.72 -4.80
CA PRO A 279 1.28 13.62 -4.16
C PRO A 279 1.56 13.49 -2.66
N ALA A 280 2.85 13.52 -2.29
CA ALA A 280 3.28 13.38 -0.90
C ALA A 280 2.82 14.57 -0.02
N GLY A 281 2.94 15.80 -0.52
CA GLY A 281 2.53 17.00 0.21
C GLY A 281 1.02 17.09 0.40
N LEU A 282 0.25 16.80 -0.66
CA LEU A 282 -1.22 16.72 -0.59
C LEU A 282 -1.69 15.63 0.36
N SER A 283 -1.03 14.46 0.34
CA SER A 283 -1.35 13.37 1.25
C SER A 283 -1.06 13.73 2.70
N ALA A 284 0.12 14.29 2.98
CA ALA A 284 0.43 14.74 4.34
C ALA A 284 -0.55 15.82 4.82
N ALA A 285 -0.92 16.77 3.94
CA ALA A 285 -1.88 17.81 4.27
C ALA A 285 -3.25 17.25 4.64
N TYR A 286 -3.73 16.27 3.87
CA TYR A 286 -4.98 15.56 4.13
C TYR A 286 -5.00 14.90 5.51
N TYR A 287 -3.97 14.12 5.85
CA TYR A 287 -3.96 13.43 7.14
C TYR A 287 -3.78 14.40 8.32
N LEU A 288 -2.90 15.38 8.18
CA LEU A 288 -2.65 16.37 9.23
C LEU A 288 -3.87 17.25 9.51
N VAL A 289 -4.61 17.67 8.47
CA VAL A 289 -5.83 18.46 8.69
C VAL A 289 -6.91 17.62 9.37
N LEU A 290 -7.07 16.34 9.01
CA LEU A 290 -7.99 15.45 9.71
C LEU A 290 -7.62 15.24 11.18
N MET A 291 -6.33 15.27 11.50
CA MET A 291 -5.81 15.22 12.86
C MET A 291 -6.00 16.53 13.67
N GLY A 292 -6.49 17.61 13.04
CA GLY A 292 -6.78 18.89 13.69
C GLY A 292 -5.67 19.95 13.60
N TYR A 293 -4.64 19.73 12.78
CA TYR A 293 -3.56 20.69 12.58
C TYR A 293 -3.95 21.80 11.59
N LYS A 294 -3.40 23.00 11.80
CA LYS A 294 -3.50 24.09 10.82
C LYS A 294 -2.42 23.86 9.75
N VAL A 295 -2.83 23.52 8.54
CA VAL A 295 -1.87 23.15 7.49
C VAL A 295 -1.81 24.23 6.41
N THR A 296 -0.59 24.66 6.07
CA THR A 296 -0.32 25.54 4.94
C THR A 296 0.61 24.85 3.93
N LEU A 297 0.14 24.65 2.70
CA LEU A 297 0.91 24.16 1.56
C LEU A 297 1.54 25.32 0.80
N PHE A 298 2.82 25.22 0.48
CA PHE A 298 3.56 26.16 -0.36
C PHE A 298 3.92 25.50 -1.69
N GLU A 299 3.41 26.05 -2.79
CA GLU A 299 3.62 25.54 -4.14
C GLU A 299 4.29 26.60 -5.01
N SER A 300 5.36 26.22 -5.71
CA SER A 300 6.14 27.11 -6.56
C SER A 300 5.46 27.46 -7.89
N TYR A 301 4.62 26.58 -8.40
CA TYR A 301 3.88 26.76 -9.64
C TYR A 301 2.49 27.40 -9.41
N PRO A 302 1.78 27.81 -10.49
CA PRO A 302 0.47 28.46 -10.37
C PRO A 302 -0.63 27.58 -9.78
N GLU A 303 -0.55 26.26 -9.99
CA GLU A 303 -1.54 25.26 -9.55
C GLU A 303 -0.86 24.08 -8.84
N ALA A 304 -1.55 23.47 -7.88
CA ALA A 304 -1.09 22.29 -7.15
C ALA A 304 -1.16 21.00 -7.99
N GLY A 305 -0.44 19.97 -7.57
CA GLY A 305 -0.40 18.65 -8.22
C GLY A 305 1.01 18.14 -8.51
N GLY A 306 2.03 19.01 -8.44
CA GLY A 306 3.43 18.64 -8.68
C GLY A 306 3.62 17.91 -10.02
N MET A 307 4.40 16.82 -10.03
CA MET A 307 4.63 16.03 -11.24
C MET A 307 3.37 15.40 -11.85
N MET A 308 2.28 15.24 -11.08
CA MET A 308 1.01 14.76 -11.65
C MET A 308 0.41 15.79 -12.62
N ARG A 309 0.62 17.09 -12.38
CA ARG A 309 0.14 18.16 -13.27
C ARG A 309 1.18 18.56 -14.32
N TYR A 310 2.43 18.70 -13.90
CA TYR A 310 3.50 19.28 -14.73
C TYR A 310 4.41 18.24 -15.40
N GLY A 311 4.20 16.95 -15.12
CA GLY A 311 4.90 15.85 -15.76
C GLY A 311 3.99 14.98 -16.62
N ILE A 312 2.86 14.56 -16.05
CA ILE A 312 1.91 13.68 -16.74
C ILE A 312 1.03 14.51 -17.68
N PRO A 313 0.95 14.15 -18.98
CA PRO A 313 0.10 14.86 -19.91
C PRO A 313 -1.40 14.70 -19.65
N GLU A 314 -2.18 15.72 -20.01
CA GLU A 314 -3.64 15.79 -19.82
C GLU A 314 -4.42 14.62 -20.44
N TYR A 315 -3.89 14.00 -21.51
CA TYR A 315 -4.53 12.84 -22.15
C TYR A 315 -4.42 11.53 -21.34
N ARG A 316 -3.54 11.48 -20.33
CA ARG A 316 -3.42 10.37 -19.37
C ARG A 316 -4.07 10.72 -18.04
N LEU A 317 -3.92 11.96 -17.60
CA LEU A 317 -4.51 12.48 -16.37
C LEU A 317 -5.18 13.83 -16.64
N PRO A 318 -6.49 13.87 -16.87
CA PRO A 318 -7.23 15.11 -17.03
C PRO A 318 -7.08 16.01 -15.79
N TYR A 319 -6.85 17.30 -16.00
CA TYR A 319 -6.55 18.21 -14.90
C TYR A 319 -7.78 18.55 -14.04
N ASP A 320 -8.98 18.54 -14.62
CA ASP A 320 -10.24 18.69 -13.88
C ASP A 320 -10.48 17.54 -12.89
N ILE A 321 -10.06 16.33 -13.26
CA ILE A 321 -10.09 15.16 -12.39
C ILE A 321 -9.03 15.28 -11.28
N LEU A 322 -7.84 15.76 -11.60
CA LEU A 322 -6.81 16.04 -10.59
C LEU A 322 -7.28 17.14 -9.61
N ASP A 323 -7.91 18.19 -10.12
CA ASP A 323 -8.46 19.29 -9.34
C ASP A 323 -9.57 18.81 -8.40
N LYS A 324 -10.40 17.85 -8.81
CA LYS A 324 -11.42 17.23 -7.96
C LYS A 324 -10.85 16.67 -6.64
N ASP A 325 -9.76 15.91 -6.73
CA ASP A 325 -9.06 15.35 -5.57
C ASP A 325 -8.41 16.45 -4.71
N ILE A 326 -7.75 17.42 -5.35
CA ILE A 326 -7.08 18.53 -4.67
C ILE A 326 -8.09 19.43 -3.94
N ASP A 327 -9.18 19.80 -4.61
CA ASP A 327 -10.23 20.65 -4.07
C ASP A 327 -10.90 20.00 -2.85
N PHE A 328 -11.07 18.68 -2.86
CA PHE A 328 -11.55 17.96 -1.69
C PHE A 328 -10.61 18.13 -0.49
N ILE A 329 -9.30 17.95 -0.67
CA ILE A 329 -8.29 18.16 0.39
C ILE A 329 -8.31 19.59 0.89
N ILE A 330 -8.35 20.58 -0.01
CA ILE A 330 -8.42 22.01 0.36
C ILE A 330 -9.72 22.31 1.13
N SER A 331 -10.84 21.69 0.75
CA SER A 331 -12.15 21.89 1.38
C SER A 331 -12.23 21.43 2.85
N LEU A 332 -11.22 20.67 3.31
CA LEU A 332 -11.06 20.25 4.71
C LEU A 332 -10.42 21.34 5.59
N GLY A 333 -9.96 22.46 5.00
CA GLY A 333 -9.38 23.59 5.73
C GLY A 333 -7.86 23.74 5.56
N VAL A 334 -7.28 23.09 4.56
CA VAL A 334 -5.87 23.28 4.19
C VAL A 334 -5.72 24.60 3.44
N GLU A 335 -4.77 25.45 3.85
CA GLU A 335 -4.42 26.68 3.14
C GLU A 335 -3.41 26.35 2.03
N LEU A 336 -3.70 26.73 0.78
CA LEU A 336 -2.78 26.55 -0.35
C LEU A 336 -2.22 27.91 -0.82
N LYS A 337 -0.90 28.05 -0.83
CA LYS A 337 -0.16 29.21 -1.35
C LYS A 337 0.61 28.83 -2.61
N THR A 338 0.01 29.08 -3.76
CA THR A 338 0.66 28.89 -5.08
C THR A 338 1.59 30.05 -5.43
N ASN A 339 2.38 29.90 -6.49
CA ASN A 339 3.39 30.88 -6.93
C ASN A 339 4.34 31.33 -5.80
N THR A 340 4.65 30.43 -4.87
CA THR A 340 5.50 30.72 -3.71
C THR A 340 6.64 29.71 -3.68
N ARG A 341 7.82 30.13 -4.15
CA ARG A 341 9.05 29.31 -4.16
C ARG A 341 9.78 29.45 -2.84
N VAL A 342 9.78 28.37 -2.06
CA VAL A 342 10.63 28.28 -0.85
C VAL A 342 12.11 28.26 -1.25
N GLY A 343 12.93 29.03 -0.53
CA GLY A 343 14.32 29.35 -0.88
C GLY A 343 14.49 30.67 -1.64
N THR A 344 13.41 31.27 -2.17
CA THR A 344 13.45 32.55 -2.89
C THR A 344 12.43 33.55 -2.34
N ASP A 345 11.14 33.19 -2.38
CA ASP A 345 10.05 34.06 -1.92
C ASP A 345 9.86 33.97 -0.40
N VAL A 346 10.06 32.78 0.17
CA VAL A 346 10.06 32.50 1.61
C VAL A 346 11.24 31.58 1.92
N THR A 347 11.98 31.81 3.01
CA THR A 347 13.13 30.96 3.36
C THR A 347 12.72 29.81 4.28
N LEU A 348 13.49 28.71 4.27
CA LEU A 348 13.24 27.59 5.18
C LEU A 348 13.39 28.02 6.65
N GLU A 349 14.31 28.93 6.96
CA GLU A 349 14.49 29.54 8.28
C GLU A 349 13.23 30.28 8.75
N SER A 350 12.57 31.01 7.84
CA SER A 350 11.32 31.70 8.15
C SER A 350 10.18 30.71 8.43
N LEU A 351 10.13 29.60 7.71
CA LEU A 351 9.15 28.55 7.93
C LEU A 351 9.38 27.86 9.28
N HIS A 352 10.61 27.46 9.58
CA HIS A 352 10.99 26.89 10.87
C HIS A 352 10.60 27.81 12.04
N SER A 353 10.79 29.13 11.88
CA SER A 353 10.45 30.09 12.95
C SER A 353 8.94 30.33 13.13
N SER A 354 8.12 30.01 12.12
CA SER A 354 6.69 30.38 12.08
C SER A 354 5.72 29.20 12.24
N TYR A 355 6.21 27.97 12.12
CA TYR A 355 5.42 26.74 12.18
C TYR A 355 6.03 25.78 13.19
N ASP A 356 5.19 24.96 13.83
CA ASP A 356 5.64 23.97 14.82
C ASP A 356 6.40 22.80 14.15
N SER A 357 6.12 22.53 12.86
CA SER A 357 6.86 21.56 12.05
C SER A 357 6.80 21.92 10.56
N VAL A 358 7.78 21.44 9.80
CA VAL A 358 7.89 21.62 8.35
C VAL A 358 8.09 20.28 7.66
N LEU A 359 7.34 20.02 6.59
CA LEU A 359 7.53 18.87 5.72
C LEU A 359 8.03 19.33 4.35
N ILE A 360 9.10 18.73 3.86
CA ILE A 360 9.64 18.93 2.52
C ILE A 360 9.11 17.82 1.61
N ALA A 361 8.35 18.20 0.57
CA ALA A 361 7.73 17.32 -0.41
C ALA A 361 8.01 17.78 -1.85
N THR A 362 9.23 18.29 -2.11
CA THR A 362 9.58 18.98 -3.38
C THR A 362 9.85 18.06 -4.56
N GLY A 363 9.85 16.73 -4.38
CA GLY A 363 10.01 15.76 -5.47
C GLY A 363 11.28 15.93 -6.31
N LEU A 364 11.21 15.51 -7.58
CA LEU A 364 12.33 15.49 -8.53
C LEU A 364 12.04 16.34 -9.79
N HIS A 365 12.09 17.66 -9.64
CA HIS A 365 11.74 18.62 -10.70
C HIS A 365 12.92 19.08 -11.58
N GLN A 366 14.13 18.51 -11.43
CA GLN A 366 15.28 18.82 -12.31
C GLN A 366 15.59 17.67 -13.27
N GLY A 367 15.93 17.99 -14.53
CA GLY A 367 16.24 17.01 -15.56
C GLY A 367 17.69 16.59 -15.51
N ARG A 368 17.97 15.31 -15.77
CA ARG A 368 19.35 14.84 -15.92
C ARG A 368 19.82 15.03 -17.35
N SER A 369 21.03 15.53 -17.49
CA SER A 369 21.68 15.71 -18.77
C SER A 369 22.58 14.53 -19.14
N THR A 370 22.63 14.17 -20.42
CA THR A 370 23.54 13.12 -20.92
C THR A 370 25.00 13.52 -20.79
N GLY A 371 25.30 14.83 -20.77
CA GLY A 371 26.65 15.37 -20.69
C GLY A 371 27.50 15.10 -21.93
N VAL A 372 26.91 14.62 -23.03
CA VAL A 372 27.66 14.41 -24.29
C VAL A 372 28.04 15.74 -24.94
N PRO A 373 29.08 15.78 -25.79
CA PRO A 373 29.41 17.00 -26.53
C PRO A 373 28.19 17.56 -27.28
N GLY A 374 27.97 18.86 -27.15
CA GLY A 374 26.85 19.58 -27.78
C GLY A 374 25.59 19.76 -26.91
N THR A 375 25.56 19.18 -25.70
CA THR A 375 24.38 19.25 -24.81
C THR A 375 24.02 20.65 -24.32
N ASP A 376 24.99 21.57 -24.22
CA ASP A 376 24.73 22.96 -23.80
C ASP A 376 24.05 23.84 -24.87
N ASN A 377 23.71 23.26 -26.03
CA ASN A 377 23.07 24.02 -27.11
C ASN A 377 21.63 24.44 -26.70
N PRO A 378 21.19 25.69 -26.98
CA PRO A 378 19.85 26.16 -26.59
C PRO A 378 18.66 25.38 -27.19
N MET A 379 18.89 24.59 -28.23
CA MET A 379 17.89 23.70 -28.84
C MET A 379 17.90 22.27 -28.25
N VAL A 380 18.65 22.07 -27.17
CA VAL A 380 18.60 20.88 -26.32
C VAL A 380 17.76 21.20 -25.10
N PHE A 381 16.71 20.42 -24.86
CA PHE A 381 15.76 20.66 -23.79
C PHE A 381 15.68 19.47 -22.85
N GLN A 382 15.40 19.74 -21.57
CA GLN A 382 15.00 18.71 -20.64
C GLN A 382 13.51 18.42 -20.82
N SER A 383 13.16 17.13 -20.87
CA SER A 383 11.78 16.66 -21.04
C SER A 383 10.81 17.25 -20.02
N ILE A 384 11.19 17.25 -18.73
CA ILE A 384 10.35 17.77 -17.65
C ILE A 384 10.07 19.27 -17.77
N ASP A 385 11.03 20.06 -18.27
CA ASP A 385 10.84 21.50 -18.48
C ASP A 385 9.84 21.75 -19.61
N LEU A 386 9.93 20.96 -20.68
CA LEU A 386 8.98 21.03 -21.79
C LEU A 386 7.59 20.57 -21.37
N LEU A 387 7.46 19.47 -20.64
CA LEU A 387 6.17 18.99 -20.11
C LEU A 387 5.51 20.08 -19.24
N ALA A 388 6.27 20.68 -18.33
CA ALA A 388 5.77 21.79 -17.51
C ALA A 388 5.35 23.01 -18.36
N LYS A 389 6.13 23.35 -19.40
CA LYS A 389 5.77 24.42 -20.35
C LYS A 389 4.48 24.12 -21.11
N ILE A 390 4.28 22.87 -21.53
CA ILE A 390 3.06 22.42 -22.22
C ILE A 390 1.85 22.65 -21.32
N THR A 391 1.90 22.19 -20.07
CA THR A 391 0.85 22.37 -19.07
C THR A 391 0.56 23.85 -18.81
N LYS A 392 1.59 24.67 -18.63
CA LYS A 392 1.47 26.13 -18.42
C LYS A 392 1.07 26.90 -19.68
N LYS A 393 0.92 26.22 -20.82
CA LYS A 393 0.61 26.83 -22.13
C LYS A 393 1.67 27.87 -22.54
N GLU A 394 2.91 27.67 -22.13
CA GLU A 394 4.05 28.49 -22.52
C GLU A 394 4.53 28.11 -23.93
N GLU A 395 4.94 29.10 -24.71
CA GLU A 395 5.51 28.85 -26.04
C GLU A 395 6.94 28.33 -25.96
N PHE A 396 7.25 27.36 -26.80
CA PHE A 396 8.60 26.83 -27.01
C PHE A 396 8.72 26.36 -28.47
N PRO A 397 9.95 26.28 -29.03
CA PRO A 397 10.11 25.83 -30.39
C PRO A 397 9.72 24.35 -30.53
N VAL A 398 8.87 24.07 -31.53
CA VAL A 398 8.57 22.71 -31.99
C VAL A 398 9.02 22.64 -33.44
N GLU A 399 10.03 21.82 -33.70
CA GLU A 399 10.72 21.77 -34.99
C GLU A 399 10.22 20.63 -35.88
N GLU A 400 10.54 20.69 -37.18
CA GLU A 400 10.11 19.69 -38.16
C GLU A 400 10.86 18.35 -38.03
N LYS A 401 12.04 18.32 -37.39
CA LYS A 401 12.81 17.10 -37.09
C LYS A 401 13.33 17.15 -35.66
N MET A 402 12.91 16.21 -34.82
CA MET A 402 13.25 16.18 -33.39
C MET A 402 13.75 14.80 -32.98
N VAL A 403 14.68 14.76 -32.02
CA VAL A 403 15.17 13.52 -31.42
C VAL A 403 14.96 13.55 -29.91
N VAL A 404 14.31 12.52 -29.35
CA VAL A 404 14.13 12.32 -27.92
C VAL A 404 15.06 11.21 -27.45
N ILE A 405 15.73 11.42 -26.32
CA ILE A 405 16.65 10.47 -25.69
C ILE A 405 16.02 9.96 -24.40
N GLY A 406 15.68 8.67 -24.34
CA GLY A 406 15.12 8.00 -23.16
C GLY A 406 14.14 6.88 -23.53
N GLY A 407 14.10 5.83 -22.71
CA GLY A 407 13.23 4.66 -22.92
C GLY A 407 12.08 4.52 -21.92
N GLY A 408 11.94 5.41 -20.94
CA GLY A 408 10.91 5.32 -19.90
C GLY A 408 9.62 6.08 -20.21
N ASN A 409 8.62 5.96 -19.32
CA ASN A 409 7.31 6.60 -19.48
C ASN A 409 7.39 8.13 -19.70
N VAL A 410 8.28 8.83 -18.99
CA VAL A 410 8.49 10.29 -19.19
C VAL A 410 8.97 10.61 -20.62
N ALA A 411 9.80 9.75 -21.20
CA ALA A 411 10.29 9.92 -22.56
C ALA A 411 9.15 9.76 -23.58
N LEU A 412 8.22 8.85 -23.32
CA LEU A 412 7.06 8.62 -24.19
C LEU A 412 6.03 9.74 -24.01
N ASP A 413 5.78 10.19 -22.78
CA ASP A 413 4.92 11.32 -22.48
C ASP A 413 5.34 12.57 -23.26
N ILE A 414 6.64 12.91 -23.24
CA ILE A 414 7.15 14.07 -24.00
C ILE A 414 7.17 13.79 -25.51
N ALA A 415 7.56 12.60 -25.95
CA ALA A 415 7.62 12.27 -27.38
C ALA A 415 6.24 12.35 -28.03
N ARG A 416 5.21 11.75 -27.41
CA ARG A 416 3.82 11.82 -27.86
C ARG A 416 3.26 13.24 -27.80
N SER A 417 3.56 13.98 -26.74
CA SER A 417 3.14 15.38 -26.63
C SER A 417 3.75 16.26 -27.74
N LEU A 418 5.02 16.03 -28.08
CA LEU A 418 5.70 16.69 -29.19
C LEU A 418 5.17 16.24 -30.54
N ALA A 419 4.89 14.95 -30.72
CA ALA A 419 4.30 14.40 -31.94
C ALA A 419 2.95 15.06 -32.25
N ARG A 420 2.06 15.17 -31.26
CA ARG A 420 0.76 15.86 -31.41
C ARG A 420 0.92 17.33 -31.77
N LYS A 421 1.82 18.05 -31.09
CA LYS A 421 2.13 19.45 -31.42
C LYS A 421 2.74 19.61 -32.82
N GLN A 422 3.62 18.69 -33.23
CA GLN A 422 4.25 18.68 -34.54
C GLN A 422 3.23 18.38 -35.64
N LYS A 423 2.34 17.40 -35.42
CA LYS A 423 1.21 17.09 -36.32
C LYS A 423 0.28 18.29 -36.46
N ALA A 424 -0.06 18.98 -35.37
CA ALA A 424 -0.86 20.21 -35.42
C ALA A 424 -0.18 21.35 -36.19
N LYS A 425 1.14 21.49 -36.09
CA LYS A 425 1.91 22.57 -36.73
C LYS A 425 2.28 22.29 -38.20
N TYR A 426 2.64 21.06 -38.54
CA TYR A 426 3.23 20.67 -39.83
C TYR A 426 2.40 19.64 -40.61
N GLY A 427 1.33 19.09 -40.03
CA GLY A 427 0.48 18.08 -40.66
C GLY A 427 1.10 16.68 -40.71
N LYS A 428 2.28 16.46 -40.13
CA LYS A 428 3.01 15.18 -40.09
C LYS A 428 3.85 15.07 -38.82
N VAL A 429 4.21 13.84 -38.47
CA VAL A 429 5.16 13.53 -37.39
C VAL A 429 6.49 13.10 -38.01
N ASN A 430 7.57 13.65 -37.49
CA ASN A 430 8.97 13.33 -37.80
C ASN A 430 9.76 13.54 -36.51
N LEU A 431 9.59 12.56 -35.63
CA LEU A 431 10.16 12.51 -34.30
C LEU A 431 10.74 11.11 -34.09
N ILE A 432 12.00 11.09 -33.66
CA ILE A 432 12.74 9.88 -33.37
C ILE A 432 12.91 9.75 -31.84
N VAL A 433 12.68 8.56 -31.30
CA VAL A 433 13.01 8.19 -29.92
C VAL A 433 14.19 7.22 -29.95
N THR A 434 15.21 7.50 -29.15
CA THR A 434 16.37 6.63 -28.93
C THR A 434 16.43 6.20 -27.46
N SER A 435 16.80 4.95 -27.19
CA SER A 435 16.94 4.42 -25.82
C SER A 435 18.15 3.50 -25.70
N LEU A 436 18.76 3.45 -24.51
CA LEU A 436 19.86 2.52 -24.23
C LEU A 436 19.37 1.07 -24.22
N GLU A 437 18.16 0.89 -23.71
CA GLU A 437 17.46 -0.37 -23.57
C GLU A 437 17.05 -0.89 -24.94
N SER A 438 17.26 -2.19 -25.17
CA SER A 438 16.66 -2.90 -26.29
C SER A 438 15.15 -3.02 -26.09
N ARG A 439 14.42 -3.31 -27.16
CA ARG A 439 12.94 -3.26 -27.19
C ARG A 439 12.27 -4.13 -26.12
N ASP A 440 12.90 -5.23 -25.73
CA ASP A 440 12.44 -6.21 -24.75
C ASP A 440 12.63 -5.77 -23.28
N ILE A 441 13.48 -4.78 -23.03
CA ILE A 441 13.77 -4.26 -21.68
C ILE A 441 13.54 -2.76 -21.56
N MET A 442 12.79 -2.15 -22.49
CA MET A 442 12.40 -0.75 -22.38
C MET A 442 11.55 -0.52 -21.10
N PRO A 443 11.84 0.51 -20.28
CA PRO A 443 11.09 0.75 -19.06
C PRO A 443 9.68 1.32 -19.26
N ALA A 444 9.34 1.82 -20.45
CA ALA A 444 8.02 2.34 -20.74
C ALA A 444 6.97 1.23 -20.85
N ASP A 445 5.72 1.56 -20.50
CA ASP A 445 4.60 0.64 -20.62
C ASP A 445 4.40 0.26 -22.10
N GLU A 446 4.15 -1.02 -22.38
CA GLU A 446 4.01 -1.53 -23.76
C GLU A 446 2.93 -0.79 -24.55
N GLU A 447 1.82 -0.45 -23.87
CA GLU A 447 0.73 0.35 -24.42
C GLU A 447 1.27 1.68 -24.96
N GLU A 448 2.03 2.43 -24.16
CA GLU A 448 2.58 3.75 -24.54
C GLU A 448 3.51 3.67 -25.77
N ILE A 449 4.28 2.57 -25.90
CA ILE A 449 5.15 2.34 -27.07
C ILE A 449 4.30 2.12 -28.32
N VAL A 450 3.31 1.22 -28.25
CA VAL A 450 2.38 0.95 -29.36
C VAL A 450 1.65 2.23 -29.76
N GLU A 451 1.14 2.99 -28.79
CA GLU A 451 0.45 4.23 -29.06
C GLU A 451 1.34 5.29 -29.71
N GLY A 452 2.60 5.41 -29.27
CA GLY A 452 3.58 6.29 -29.90
C GLY A 452 3.89 5.90 -31.35
N MET A 453 4.00 4.60 -31.64
CA MET A 453 4.22 4.11 -33.01
C MET A 453 3.03 4.44 -33.92
N GLU A 454 1.81 4.27 -33.41
CA GLU A 454 0.57 4.61 -34.12
C GLU A 454 0.45 6.14 -34.37
N GLU A 455 0.96 6.97 -33.46
CA GLU A 455 1.06 8.42 -33.62
C GLU A 455 2.14 8.86 -34.64
N GLY A 456 2.97 7.92 -35.13
CA GLY A 456 3.99 8.15 -36.16
C GLY A 456 5.40 8.43 -35.63
N ILE A 457 5.68 8.07 -34.37
CA ILE A 457 7.00 8.16 -33.76
C ILE A 457 7.87 6.98 -34.22
N GLU A 458 9.11 7.27 -34.60
CA GLU A 458 10.09 6.25 -34.97
C GLU A 458 10.96 5.88 -33.75
N PHE A 459 11.04 4.59 -33.41
CA PHE A 459 11.78 4.10 -32.25
C PHE A 459 13.07 3.39 -32.68
N HIS A 460 14.19 3.79 -32.08
CA HIS A 460 15.50 3.16 -32.24
C HIS A 460 16.06 2.71 -30.87
N PRO A 461 15.55 1.60 -30.32
CA PRO A 461 16.05 1.04 -29.07
C PRO A 461 17.46 0.43 -29.24
N GLY A 462 18.19 0.30 -28.13
CA GLY A 462 19.57 -0.20 -28.14
C GLY A 462 20.59 0.80 -28.71
N ARG A 463 20.31 2.10 -28.63
CA ARG A 463 21.14 3.20 -29.17
C ARG A 463 21.42 4.23 -28.08
N GLY A 464 22.69 4.41 -27.72
CA GLY A 464 23.12 5.41 -26.74
C GLY A 464 23.74 6.66 -27.35
N PRO A 465 23.56 7.84 -26.76
CA PRO A 465 24.09 9.09 -27.29
C PRO A 465 25.62 9.19 -27.16
N GLU A 466 26.28 9.65 -28.22
CA GLU A 466 27.73 9.97 -28.24
C GLU A 466 28.00 11.46 -28.35
N GLU A 467 27.23 12.16 -29.19
CA GLU A 467 27.45 13.56 -29.55
C GLU A 467 26.18 14.14 -30.18
N ILE A 468 25.82 15.35 -29.78
CA ILE A 468 24.84 16.17 -30.48
C ILE A 468 25.60 16.97 -31.54
N VAL A 469 25.46 16.57 -32.81
CA VAL A 469 26.29 17.08 -33.91
C VAL A 469 25.83 18.49 -34.29
N ILE A 470 26.72 19.47 -34.12
CA ILE A 470 26.45 20.88 -34.42
C ILE A 470 27.27 21.32 -35.64
N LYS A 471 26.61 21.88 -36.65
CA LYS A 471 27.26 22.53 -37.81
C LYS A 471 26.71 23.95 -37.96
N ASN A 472 27.59 24.93 -38.13
CA ASN A 472 27.21 26.35 -38.26
C ASN A 472 26.27 26.83 -37.14
N ASN A 473 26.55 26.42 -35.89
CA ASN A 473 25.77 26.72 -34.70
C ASN A 473 24.32 26.18 -34.71
N LYS A 474 24.01 25.21 -35.57
CA LYS A 474 22.72 24.51 -35.62
C LYS A 474 22.91 23.02 -35.39
N ILE A 475 22.00 22.41 -34.64
CA ILE A 475 21.95 20.95 -34.47
C ILE A 475 21.61 20.32 -35.83
N VAL A 476 22.36 19.29 -36.20
CA VAL A 476 22.14 18.49 -37.43
C VAL A 476 21.58 17.12 -37.09
N GLY A 477 21.89 16.60 -35.90
CA GLY A 477 21.35 15.34 -35.42
C GLY A 477 22.04 14.83 -34.16
N LEU A 478 21.57 13.68 -33.69
CA LEU A 478 22.16 12.94 -32.59
C LEU A 478 22.99 11.77 -33.14
N LYS A 479 24.28 11.78 -32.85
CA LYS A 479 25.17 10.65 -33.11
C LYS A 479 25.04 9.66 -31.97
N THR A 480 24.82 8.39 -32.31
CA THR A 480 24.64 7.31 -31.35
C THR A 480 25.54 6.13 -31.66
N SER A 481 25.83 5.31 -30.63
CA SER A 481 26.45 3.99 -30.77
C SER A 481 25.47 2.91 -30.36
N LYS A 482 25.65 1.70 -30.90
CA LYS A 482 24.89 0.54 -30.43
C LYS A 482 25.20 0.23 -28.96
N CYS A 483 24.17 0.20 -28.13
CA CYS A 483 24.24 -0.28 -26.75
C CYS A 483 24.19 -1.80 -26.78
N THR A 484 25.27 -2.44 -26.31
CA THR A 484 25.39 -3.91 -26.26
C THR A 484 24.87 -4.48 -24.95
N ARG A 485 24.89 -3.66 -23.89
CA ARG A 485 24.49 -4.04 -22.53
C ARG A 485 24.18 -2.78 -21.73
N VAL A 486 23.10 -2.77 -20.95
CA VAL A 486 22.70 -1.64 -20.10
C VAL A 486 23.08 -1.86 -18.64
N PHE A 487 22.89 -3.08 -18.15
CA PHE A 487 23.10 -3.46 -16.75
C PHE A 487 24.20 -4.52 -16.63
N ASP A 488 24.94 -4.54 -15.51
CA ASP A 488 25.87 -5.62 -15.17
C ASP A 488 25.18 -6.87 -14.63
N GLU A 489 25.96 -7.90 -14.33
CA GLU A 489 25.46 -9.19 -13.83
C GLU A 489 24.73 -9.02 -12.48
N GLU A 490 25.04 -7.96 -11.74
CA GLU A 490 24.36 -7.56 -10.49
C GLU A 490 23.16 -6.63 -10.71
N GLY A 491 22.79 -6.34 -11.96
CA GLY A 491 21.66 -5.47 -12.32
C GLY A 491 21.93 -3.98 -12.13
N ARG A 492 23.18 -3.56 -11.90
CA ARG A 492 23.55 -2.16 -11.74
C ARG A 492 23.72 -1.50 -13.11
N PHE A 493 23.32 -0.24 -13.21
CA PHE A 493 23.46 0.54 -14.43
C PHE A 493 24.94 0.69 -14.82
N SER A 494 25.32 0.08 -15.95
CA SER A 494 26.70 0.04 -16.46
C SER A 494 26.68 -0.20 -17.97
N PRO A 495 26.33 0.82 -18.78
CA PRO A 495 26.12 0.65 -20.20
C PRO A 495 27.44 0.44 -20.98
N GLU A 496 27.44 -0.49 -21.93
CA GLU A 496 28.54 -0.77 -22.84
C GLU A 496 28.15 -0.55 -24.31
N PHE A 497 29.04 0.07 -25.06
CA PHE A 497 28.78 0.50 -26.43
C PHE A 497 29.73 -0.16 -27.43
N ASP A 498 29.17 -0.60 -28.56
CA ASP A 498 29.93 -0.92 -29.76
C ASP A 498 30.21 0.37 -30.53
N LYS A 499 31.45 0.85 -30.45
CA LYS A 499 31.89 2.11 -31.06
C LYS A 499 32.11 2.00 -32.58
N ASP A 500 32.03 0.80 -33.16
CA ASP A 500 32.13 0.60 -34.61
C ASP A 500 30.74 0.71 -35.28
N ASP A 501 29.66 0.50 -34.53
CA ASP A 501 28.26 0.62 -34.98
C ASP A 501 27.68 2.00 -34.59
N ILE A 502 28.04 3.01 -35.40
CA ILE A 502 27.62 4.41 -35.22
C ILE A 502 26.50 4.78 -36.20
N GLU A 503 25.43 5.39 -35.68
CA GLU A 503 24.36 5.98 -36.49
C GLU A 503 24.16 7.47 -36.17
N LEU A 504 23.68 8.23 -37.17
CA LEU A 504 23.31 9.63 -37.02
C LEU A 504 21.81 9.78 -37.29
N TYR A 505 21.06 10.16 -36.26
CA TYR A 505 19.64 10.48 -36.38
C TYR A 505 19.46 11.98 -36.60
N GLU A 506 18.95 12.36 -37.76
CA GLU A 506 18.79 13.77 -38.12
C GLU A 506 17.76 14.48 -37.25
N GLY A 507 18.11 15.66 -36.74
CA GLY A 507 17.25 16.46 -35.87
C GLY A 507 17.81 17.85 -35.66
N VAL A 508 16.94 18.84 -35.53
CA VAL A 508 17.33 20.24 -35.24
C VAL A 508 17.00 20.67 -33.82
N MET A 509 16.35 19.77 -33.06
CA MET A 509 16.00 19.89 -31.65
C MET A 509 16.21 18.52 -31.00
N VAL A 510 16.82 18.51 -29.81
CA VAL A 510 17.05 17.30 -29.02
C VAL A 510 16.39 17.45 -27.66
N VAL A 511 15.77 16.39 -27.17
CA VAL A 511 15.10 16.39 -25.87
C VAL A 511 15.65 15.25 -25.02
N GLU A 512 16.19 15.59 -23.85
CA GLU A 512 16.75 14.63 -22.91
C GLU A 512 15.70 14.20 -21.88
N SER A 513 15.52 12.89 -21.74
CA SER A 513 14.59 12.25 -20.80
C SER A 513 15.22 11.01 -20.15
N ILE A 514 16.42 11.21 -19.59
CA ILE A 514 17.25 10.14 -19.01
C ILE A 514 17.18 10.08 -17.48
N GLY A 515 16.14 10.69 -16.89
CA GLY A 515 15.88 10.69 -15.46
C GLY A 515 15.82 12.08 -14.84
N GLN A 516 15.53 12.10 -13.54
CA GLN A 516 15.24 13.31 -12.77
C GLN A 516 16.19 13.45 -11.58
N ALA A 517 16.24 14.65 -11.01
CA ALA A 517 17.06 15.02 -9.87
C ALA A 517 16.29 15.98 -8.93
N PRO A 518 16.63 15.98 -7.63
CA PRO A 518 16.07 16.93 -6.68
C PRO A 518 16.75 18.29 -6.80
N ASP A 519 16.00 19.35 -6.50
CA ASP A 519 16.56 20.64 -6.13
C ASP A 519 16.59 20.72 -4.60
N MET A 520 17.76 20.98 -4.00
CA MET A 520 17.93 21.14 -2.55
C MET A 520 18.45 22.53 -2.18
N SER A 521 18.49 23.48 -3.13
CA SER A 521 19.04 24.81 -2.92
C SER A 521 18.30 25.61 -1.83
N TYR A 522 17.04 25.27 -1.56
CA TYR A 522 16.22 25.90 -0.53
C TYR A 522 16.60 25.53 0.91
N LEU A 523 17.46 24.53 1.13
CA LEU A 523 17.89 24.13 2.48
C LEU A 523 18.72 25.22 3.18
N GLY A 524 19.33 26.13 2.42
CA GLY A 524 20.03 27.29 2.95
C GLY A 524 21.08 26.89 3.99
N THR A 525 20.98 27.47 5.19
CA THR A 525 21.95 27.21 6.28
C THR A 525 21.81 25.84 6.94
N PHE A 526 20.65 25.19 6.79
CA PHE A 526 20.41 23.84 7.35
C PHE A 526 21.05 22.73 6.52
N ALA A 527 21.54 23.03 5.31
CA ALA A 527 22.21 22.04 4.47
C ALA A 527 23.40 21.36 5.18
N ASP A 528 24.09 22.09 6.08
CA ASP A 528 25.24 21.59 6.85
C ASP A 528 24.84 20.89 8.17
N SER A 529 23.61 21.09 8.67
CA SER A 529 23.15 20.48 9.93
C SER A 529 22.34 19.19 9.73
N ILE A 530 21.86 18.96 8.51
CA ILE A 530 21.12 17.76 8.13
C ILE A 530 22.08 16.60 7.80
N GLU A 531 21.75 15.40 8.27
CA GLU A 531 22.49 14.18 7.90
C GLU A 531 22.10 13.68 6.50
N TYR A 532 23.06 13.08 5.78
CA TYR A 532 22.86 12.52 4.44
C TYR A 532 23.30 11.05 4.38
N ASP A 533 22.58 10.27 3.58
CA ASP A 533 23.00 8.95 3.11
C ASP A 533 23.34 9.04 1.61
N GLY A 534 24.65 9.08 1.33
CA GLY A 534 25.16 9.35 -0.02
C GLY A 534 24.76 10.74 -0.53
N ARG A 535 23.82 10.80 -1.47
CA ARG A 535 23.30 12.05 -2.06
C ARG A 535 21.88 12.40 -1.60
N ARG A 536 21.28 11.59 -0.72
CA ARG A 536 19.92 11.78 -0.21
C ARG A 536 19.96 12.24 1.23
N ILE A 537 18.97 13.02 1.65
CA ILE A 537 18.78 13.35 3.07
C ILE A 537 18.45 12.05 3.81
N LYS A 538 19.13 11.83 4.94
CA LYS A 538 18.86 10.69 5.81
C LYS A 538 17.64 11.00 6.67
N VAL A 539 16.72 10.04 6.73
CA VAL A 539 15.49 10.13 7.52
C VAL A 539 15.24 8.83 8.26
N ASP A 540 14.45 8.88 9.33
CA ASP A 540 13.98 7.71 10.08
C ASP A 540 12.78 7.01 9.42
N GLU A 541 12.17 6.03 10.09
CA GLU A 541 11.00 5.30 9.62
C GLU A 541 9.73 6.17 9.44
N TYR A 542 9.69 7.34 10.10
CA TYR A 542 8.62 8.33 9.99
C TYR A 542 8.98 9.49 9.06
N TYR A 543 10.08 9.39 8.32
CA TYR A 543 10.61 10.42 7.43
C TYR A 543 11.09 11.69 8.15
N GLN A 544 11.36 11.62 9.46
CA GLN A 544 11.96 12.69 10.24
C GLN A 544 13.46 12.78 9.93
N SER A 545 13.96 13.99 9.72
CA SER A 545 15.40 14.23 9.52
C SER A 545 16.15 14.33 10.86
N SER A 546 17.47 14.56 10.83
CA SER A 546 18.25 14.87 12.03
C SER A 546 17.85 16.19 12.71
N GLU A 547 17.13 17.05 12.00
CA GLU A 547 16.44 18.21 12.55
C GLU A 547 15.03 17.80 12.98
N ASN A 548 14.76 17.71 14.29
CA ASN A 548 13.52 17.12 14.83
C ASN A 548 12.22 17.80 14.31
N TRP A 549 12.26 19.07 13.94
CA TRP A 549 11.09 19.79 13.43
C TRP A 549 10.83 19.53 11.93
N LEU A 550 11.79 18.92 11.22
CA LEU A 550 11.84 18.80 9.77
C LEU A 550 11.67 17.35 9.30
N PHE A 551 10.72 17.16 8.40
CA PHE A 551 10.44 15.88 7.74
C PHE A 551 10.67 16.01 6.23
N VAL A 552 11.09 14.92 5.57
CA VAL A 552 11.38 14.92 4.13
C VAL A 552 10.73 13.71 3.47
N ILE A 553 9.79 13.94 2.55
CA ILE A 553 8.88 12.92 2.02
C ILE A 553 8.77 12.90 0.50
N GLY A 554 8.24 11.80 -0.05
CA GLY A 554 7.99 11.62 -1.47
C GLY A 554 9.22 11.24 -2.28
N ASP A 555 9.21 11.59 -3.57
CA ASP A 555 10.18 11.13 -4.56
C ASP A 555 11.63 11.51 -4.23
N ILE A 556 11.83 12.59 -3.47
CA ILE A 556 13.17 13.03 -3.02
C ILE A 556 13.85 11.98 -2.13
N ILE A 557 13.07 11.12 -1.45
CA ILE A 557 13.57 10.00 -0.64
C ILE A 557 13.40 8.66 -1.37
N LYS A 558 12.18 8.34 -1.82
CA LYS A 558 11.82 7.00 -2.33
C LYS A 558 12.00 6.82 -3.84
N GLY A 559 12.13 7.90 -4.60
CA GLY A 559 12.09 7.89 -6.07
C GLY A 559 10.68 8.05 -6.63
N PRO A 560 10.54 8.21 -7.96
CA PRO A 560 9.29 8.61 -8.61
C PRO A 560 8.24 7.50 -8.61
N ASP A 561 7.23 7.62 -7.76
CA ASP A 561 6.01 6.79 -7.79
C ASP A 561 4.90 7.46 -6.97
N VAL A 562 3.75 7.72 -7.61
CA VAL A 562 2.66 8.51 -7.01
C VAL A 562 2.08 7.84 -5.76
N ILE A 563 1.85 6.52 -5.80
CA ILE A 563 1.25 5.79 -4.67
C ILE A 563 2.23 5.66 -3.50
N THR A 564 3.53 5.48 -3.77
CA THR A 564 4.57 5.57 -2.75
C THR A 564 4.66 6.98 -2.16
N GLY A 565 4.56 8.03 -2.98
CA GLY A 565 4.50 9.42 -2.52
C GLY A 565 3.36 9.63 -1.52
N ILE A 566 2.16 9.16 -1.84
CA ILE A 566 0.99 9.18 -0.95
C ILE A 566 1.29 8.46 0.38
N ALA A 567 1.82 7.23 0.31
CA ALA A 567 2.20 6.46 1.50
C ALA A 567 3.21 7.19 2.40
N THR A 568 4.21 7.86 1.81
CA THR A 568 5.19 8.65 2.58
C THR A 568 4.54 9.84 3.28
N GLY A 569 3.59 10.51 2.62
CA GLY A 569 2.86 11.62 3.22
C GLY A 569 1.98 11.17 4.38
N HIS A 570 1.33 10.02 4.27
CA HIS A 570 0.59 9.41 5.37
C HIS A 570 1.52 9.10 6.56
N THR A 571 2.63 8.39 6.31
CA THR A 571 3.57 7.99 7.36
C THR A 571 4.18 9.21 8.07
N ALA A 572 4.54 10.26 7.34
CA ALA A 572 5.10 11.47 7.94
C ALA A 572 4.07 12.29 8.73
N ALA A 573 2.80 12.29 8.32
CA ALA A 573 1.75 12.90 9.14
C ALA A 573 1.67 12.27 10.55
N GLN A 574 1.88 10.95 10.62
CA GLN A 574 1.96 10.22 11.89
C GLN A 574 3.22 10.59 12.67
N GLY A 575 4.35 10.75 11.98
CA GLY A 575 5.62 11.22 12.55
C GLY A 575 5.51 12.61 13.19
N VAL A 576 4.93 13.56 12.46
CA VAL A 576 4.68 14.93 12.93
C VAL A 576 3.76 14.94 14.15
N ASP A 577 2.67 14.17 14.11
CA ASP A 577 1.76 14.02 15.24
C ASP A 577 2.47 13.43 16.47
N ASN A 578 3.30 12.39 16.28
CA ASN A 578 4.12 11.82 17.34
C ASN A 578 5.11 12.85 17.92
N PHE A 579 5.81 13.60 17.08
CA PHE A 579 6.76 14.63 17.48
C PHE A 579 6.11 15.72 18.33
N LEU A 580 5.00 16.29 17.86
CA LEU A 580 4.32 17.39 18.55
C LEU A 580 3.66 16.95 19.86
N ARG A 581 3.22 15.70 19.97
CA ARG A 581 2.67 15.16 21.23
C ARG A 581 3.71 14.94 22.32
N HIS A 582 4.97 14.65 21.98
CA HIS A 582 6.02 14.54 23.01
C HIS A 582 6.28 15.89 23.72
N ILE A 583 5.76 17.00 23.17
CA ILE A 583 5.77 18.33 23.78
C ILE A 583 4.57 18.51 24.74
N GLU A 584 3.49 17.74 24.58
CA GLU A 584 2.24 17.81 25.38
C GLU A 584 2.19 16.71 26.45
N ALA A 585 2.98 16.86 27.50
CA ALA A 585 2.70 16.19 28.77
C ALA A 585 2.09 17.23 29.71
N ASP A 586 0.75 17.28 29.84
CA ASP A 586 0.05 17.73 31.08
C ASP A 586 -1.51 17.76 31.01
N GLY A 587 -2.18 17.27 29.95
CA GLY A 587 -3.66 17.16 29.91
C GLY A 587 -4.15 15.78 29.43
N ILE A 588 -5.30 15.31 29.95
CA ILE A 588 -6.01 14.12 29.44
C ILE A 588 -7.20 14.64 28.63
N THR A 589 -7.10 14.71 27.31
CA THR A 589 -8.20 15.23 26.46
C THR A 589 -8.55 14.32 25.28
N LYS A 590 -7.74 13.29 25.00
CA LYS A 590 -7.90 12.40 23.83
C LYS A 590 -7.94 10.94 24.26
N ILE A 591 -8.56 10.07 23.45
CA ILE A 591 -8.61 8.63 23.73
C ILE A 591 -7.20 8.01 23.76
N ASP A 592 -6.25 8.61 23.07
CA ASP A 592 -4.82 8.23 23.14
C ASP A 592 -4.22 8.49 24.52
N ASP A 593 -4.63 9.55 25.23
CA ASP A 593 -4.18 9.79 26.59
C ASP A 593 -4.74 8.72 27.53
N ILE A 594 -5.97 8.28 27.29
CA ILE A 594 -6.60 7.20 28.06
C ILE A 594 -5.94 5.85 27.76
N LEU A 595 -5.64 5.56 26.49
CA LEU A 595 -4.89 4.37 26.11
C LEU A 595 -3.47 4.41 26.68
N ARG A 596 -2.84 5.59 26.78
CA ARG A 596 -1.54 5.76 27.47
C ARG A 596 -1.65 5.57 28.97
N ILE A 597 -2.72 6.03 29.60
CA ILE A 597 -3.01 5.74 31.02
C ILE A 597 -3.21 4.24 31.20
N ALA A 598 -4.00 3.60 30.35
CA ALA A 598 -4.23 2.17 30.36
C ALA A 598 -2.93 1.39 30.17
N TYR A 599 -2.10 1.80 29.21
CA TYR A 599 -0.79 1.22 28.95
C TYR A 599 0.16 1.38 30.13
N SER A 600 0.30 2.60 30.68
CA SER A 600 1.13 2.85 31.86
C SER A 600 0.66 2.01 33.05
N TYR A 601 -0.65 1.95 33.24
CA TYR A 601 -1.26 1.17 34.30
C TYR A 601 -0.99 -0.33 34.14
N GLN A 602 -1.17 -0.87 32.95
CA GLN A 602 -0.92 -2.27 32.62
C GLN A 602 0.57 -2.61 32.77
N LYS A 603 1.45 -1.66 32.43
CA LYS A 603 2.90 -1.79 32.62
C LYS A 603 3.28 -1.86 34.10
N ASP A 604 2.71 -0.99 34.93
CA ASP A 604 2.94 -0.99 36.37
C ASP A 604 2.38 -2.25 37.05
N GLN A 605 1.21 -2.73 36.59
CA GLN A 605 0.63 -4.02 36.99
C GLN A 605 1.59 -5.18 36.70
N LEU A 606 2.07 -5.28 35.46
CA LEU A 606 2.98 -6.35 35.04
C LEU A 606 4.26 -6.36 35.89
N ALA A 607 4.82 -5.18 36.19
CA ALA A 607 6.01 -5.07 37.02
C ALA A 607 5.79 -5.60 38.44
N GLN A 608 4.66 -5.25 39.08
CA GLN A 608 4.34 -5.72 40.42
C GLN A 608 4.04 -7.23 40.47
N ILE A 609 3.31 -7.75 39.48
CA ILE A 609 2.99 -9.18 39.38
C ILE A 609 4.26 -9.99 39.14
N THR A 610 5.16 -9.51 38.28
CA THR A 610 6.46 -10.16 38.03
C THR A 610 7.30 -10.23 39.31
N GLN A 611 7.37 -9.13 40.06
CA GLN A 611 8.08 -9.10 41.33
C GLN A 611 7.46 -10.06 42.38
N ALA A 612 6.14 -10.14 42.43
CA ALA A 612 5.42 -11.05 43.31
C ALA A 612 5.66 -12.53 42.95
N GLU A 613 5.65 -12.84 41.65
CA GLU A 613 5.94 -14.18 41.11
C GLU A 613 7.36 -14.61 41.45
N GLU A 614 8.37 -13.78 41.15
CA GLU A 614 9.78 -14.04 41.50
C GLU A 614 9.98 -14.29 43.00
N THR A 615 9.24 -13.58 43.84
CA THR A 615 9.32 -13.70 45.30
C THR A 615 8.62 -14.97 45.84
N ALA A 616 7.60 -15.47 45.12
CA ALA A 616 6.87 -16.69 45.45
C ALA A 616 7.57 -17.95 44.88
N SER A 617 8.21 -17.82 43.72
CA SER A 617 8.94 -18.88 43.03
C SER A 617 10.06 -19.47 43.92
N GLY A 618 10.07 -20.80 44.04
CA GLY A 618 11.04 -21.52 44.86
C GLY A 618 10.71 -21.65 46.35
N LYS A 619 9.55 -21.13 46.81
CA LYS A 619 9.04 -21.36 48.18
C LYS A 619 7.93 -22.43 48.15
N PRO A 620 8.14 -23.61 48.78
CA PRO A 620 7.17 -24.72 48.74
C PRO A 620 5.76 -24.35 49.25
N GLU A 621 5.67 -23.46 50.23
CA GLU A 621 4.39 -22.97 50.76
C GLU A 621 3.62 -22.02 49.82
N LEU A 622 4.23 -21.54 48.73
CA LEU A 622 3.65 -20.56 47.80
C LEU A 622 3.64 -21.03 46.35
N GLU A 623 3.96 -22.30 46.08
CA GLU A 623 4.13 -22.83 44.73
C GLU A 623 2.83 -22.79 43.90
N GLU A 624 1.68 -23.02 44.54
CA GLU A 624 0.35 -22.86 43.90
C GLU A 624 0.07 -21.39 43.52
N LEU A 625 0.49 -20.45 44.36
CA LEU A 625 0.33 -19.02 44.12
C LEU A 625 1.24 -18.55 42.98
N ALA A 626 2.48 -19.05 42.92
CA ALA A 626 3.43 -18.76 41.84
C ALA A 626 2.87 -19.16 40.47
N GLY A 627 2.26 -20.34 40.34
CA GLY A 627 1.63 -20.77 39.09
C GLY A 627 0.43 -19.90 38.66
N LYS A 628 -0.36 -19.41 39.62
CA LYS A 628 -1.45 -18.47 39.33
C LYS A 628 -0.90 -17.10 38.89
N LEU A 629 0.14 -16.60 39.55
CA LEU A 629 0.80 -15.33 39.20
C LEU A 629 1.46 -15.38 37.82
N ASP A 630 2.07 -16.50 37.43
CA ASP A 630 2.64 -16.69 36.08
C ASP A 630 1.56 -16.65 34.98
N THR A 631 0.42 -17.30 35.22
CA THR A 631 -0.74 -17.24 34.31
C THR A 631 -1.20 -15.79 34.12
N LEU A 632 -1.31 -15.04 35.23
CA LEU A 632 -1.72 -13.64 35.20
C LEU A 632 -0.68 -12.76 34.49
N LYS A 633 0.61 -12.96 34.75
CA LYS A 633 1.72 -12.25 34.10
C LYS A 633 1.66 -12.37 32.57
N ASN A 634 1.45 -13.57 32.05
CA ASN A 634 1.33 -13.81 30.60
C ASN A 634 0.10 -13.10 29.99
N GLN A 635 -1.02 -13.06 30.72
CA GLN A 635 -2.19 -12.31 30.27
C GLN A 635 -1.95 -10.79 30.28
N GLU A 636 -1.32 -10.26 31.32
CA GLU A 636 -0.97 -8.84 31.43
C GLU A 636 0.00 -8.41 30.31
N LEU A 637 0.96 -9.27 29.96
CA LEU A 637 1.87 -9.07 28.83
C LEU A 637 1.11 -8.99 27.50
N SER A 638 0.18 -9.91 27.26
CA SER A 638 -0.63 -9.88 26.03
C SER A 638 -1.59 -8.69 25.99
N SER A 639 -2.09 -8.24 27.15
CA SER A 639 -2.87 -7.00 27.23
C SER A 639 -2.04 -5.76 26.88
N LEU A 640 -0.78 -5.72 27.33
CA LEU A 640 0.18 -4.69 26.92
C LEU A 640 0.43 -4.70 25.41
N GLU A 641 0.61 -5.87 24.80
CA GLU A 641 0.78 -5.98 23.34
C GLU A 641 -0.43 -5.44 22.57
N ILE A 642 -1.65 -5.72 23.03
CA ILE A 642 -2.88 -5.18 22.42
C ILE A 642 -2.94 -3.66 22.59
N LEU A 643 -2.66 -3.15 23.78
CA LEU A 643 -2.64 -1.70 24.04
C LEU A 643 -1.55 -1.00 23.23
N ASP A 644 -0.38 -1.62 23.09
CA ASP A 644 0.72 -1.11 22.26
C ASP A 644 0.30 -1.09 20.79
N ALA A 645 -0.31 -2.16 20.28
CA ALA A 645 -0.82 -2.21 18.92
C ALA A 645 -1.88 -1.13 18.67
N LEU A 646 -2.80 -0.90 19.61
CA LEU A 646 -3.79 0.18 19.52
C LEU A 646 -3.15 1.57 19.60
N LEU A 647 -2.10 1.71 20.42
CA LEU A 647 -1.35 2.95 20.52
C LEU A 647 -0.45 3.18 19.32
N VAL A 648 0.03 2.17 18.61
CA VAL A 648 0.96 2.36 17.49
C VAL A 648 0.23 2.41 16.15
N ASN A 649 -0.94 1.78 16.03
CA ASN A 649 -1.72 1.73 14.79
C ASN A 649 -2.34 3.11 14.45
N PRO A 650 -1.86 3.79 13.39
CA PRO A 650 -2.24 5.17 13.12
C PRO A 650 -3.60 5.34 12.43
N ASP A 651 -4.04 4.37 11.63
CA ASP A 651 -5.39 4.35 11.04
C ASP A 651 -6.44 4.24 12.12
N THR A 652 -6.16 3.38 13.11
CA THR A 652 -6.97 3.26 14.32
C THR A 652 -7.00 4.61 15.04
N ARG A 653 -5.86 5.33 15.17
CA ARG A 653 -5.79 6.66 15.84
C ARG A 653 -6.60 7.78 15.18
N ILE A 654 -6.63 7.88 13.85
CA ILE A 654 -7.45 8.88 13.14
C ILE A 654 -8.93 8.65 13.47
N HIS A 655 -9.37 7.40 13.40
CA HIS A 655 -10.72 7.01 13.78
C HIS A 655 -10.97 7.26 15.28
N LEU A 656 -10.04 6.85 16.15
CA LEU A 656 -10.14 6.97 17.60
C LEU A 656 -10.28 8.43 18.09
N ARG A 657 -9.54 9.38 17.51
CA ARG A 657 -9.63 10.81 17.87
C ARG A 657 -11.01 11.42 17.60
N GLN A 658 -11.78 10.86 16.67
CA GLN A 658 -13.11 11.38 16.31
C GLN A 658 -14.23 10.89 17.25
N GLU A 659 -13.95 9.94 18.14
CA GLU A 659 -14.96 9.05 18.72
C GLU A 659 -15.34 9.35 20.18
N LEU A 660 -14.70 10.33 20.83
CA LEU A 660 -15.03 10.68 22.21
C LEU A 660 -16.42 11.36 22.31
N PRO A 661 -17.35 10.85 23.14
CA PRO A 661 -18.69 11.40 23.28
C PRO A 661 -18.78 12.56 24.29
N ARG A 662 -17.72 12.80 25.09
CA ARG A 662 -17.65 13.86 26.12
C ARG A 662 -16.21 14.20 26.49
N GLU A 663 -16.03 15.34 27.15
CA GLU A 663 -14.80 15.71 27.87
C GLU A 663 -14.58 14.77 29.08
N ILE A 664 -13.35 14.32 29.29
CA ILE A 664 -12.96 13.33 30.30
C ILE A 664 -11.95 13.97 31.26
N LEU A 665 -12.16 13.80 32.56
CA LEU A 665 -11.34 14.38 33.62
C LEU A 665 -10.43 13.30 34.22
N LYS A 666 -9.26 13.71 34.75
CA LYS A 666 -8.35 12.81 35.49
C LYS A 666 -9.05 12.04 36.62
N ASP A 667 -10.04 12.68 37.25
CA ASP A 667 -10.84 12.10 38.33
C ASP A 667 -11.76 10.96 37.87
N ASP A 668 -12.10 10.87 36.57
CA ASP A 668 -12.88 9.74 36.01
C ASP A 668 -12.13 8.40 36.21
N PHE A 669 -10.81 8.43 36.40
CA PHE A 669 -9.95 7.26 36.61
C PHE A 669 -9.29 7.20 38.00
N ALA A 670 -9.83 7.91 39.00
CA ALA A 670 -9.24 7.98 40.34
C ALA A 670 -9.11 6.62 41.07
N TYR A 671 -9.87 5.60 40.64
CA TYR A 671 -9.76 4.23 41.15
C TYR A 671 -8.43 3.54 40.78
N ILE A 672 -7.76 4.02 39.73
CA ILE A 672 -6.47 3.49 39.28
C ILE A 672 -5.32 4.05 40.14
N THR A 673 -5.47 5.27 40.65
CA THR A 673 -4.43 5.96 41.43
C THR A 673 -4.35 5.55 42.91
N ASN A 674 -5.35 4.83 43.43
CA ASN A 674 -5.45 4.45 44.84
C ASN A 674 -5.31 2.94 45.09
N LEU A 675 -4.59 2.22 44.23
CA LEU A 675 -4.44 0.77 44.37
C LEU A 675 -3.41 0.39 45.42
N GLU A 676 -3.77 -0.58 46.26
CA GLU A 676 -2.86 -1.18 47.25
C GLU A 676 -1.65 -1.83 46.54
N SER A 677 -0.46 -1.65 47.11
CA SER A 677 0.72 -2.41 46.71
C SER A 677 0.52 -3.89 47.04
N LEU A 678 1.06 -4.80 46.21
CA LEU A 678 1.05 -6.22 46.54
C LEU A 678 1.90 -6.48 47.80
N ASP A 679 1.23 -6.64 48.95
CA ASP A 679 1.89 -6.96 50.23
C ASP A 679 2.16 -8.46 50.32
N MET A 680 3.46 -8.81 50.24
CA MET A 680 3.98 -10.18 50.25
C MET A 680 4.05 -10.81 51.65
N SER A 681 3.47 -10.17 52.68
CA SER A 681 3.50 -10.65 54.07
C SER A 681 2.68 -11.92 54.30
N SER A 682 1.60 -12.14 53.54
CA SER A 682 0.75 -13.34 53.62
C SER A 682 0.05 -13.65 52.29
N GLY A 683 -0.36 -14.91 52.07
CA GLY A 683 -1.08 -15.29 50.85
C GLY A 683 -2.43 -14.58 50.67
N ASP A 684 -3.12 -14.27 51.77
CA ASP A 684 -4.41 -13.56 51.76
C ASP A 684 -4.25 -12.10 51.34
N THR A 685 -3.19 -11.42 51.81
CA THR A 685 -2.90 -10.01 51.42
C THR A 685 -2.44 -9.90 49.97
N ILE A 686 -1.70 -10.89 49.45
CA ILE A 686 -1.33 -10.93 48.03
C ILE A 686 -2.60 -11.12 47.18
N SER A 687 -3.45 -12.07 47.56
CA SER A 687 -4.68 -12.38 46.81
C SER A 687 -5.65 -11.19 46.79
N SER A 688 -5.82 -10.48 47.92
CA SER A 688 -6.64 -9.27 47.97
C SER A 688 -6.09 -8.15 47.08
N GLY A 689 -4.77 -7.95 47.09
CA GLY A 689 -4.10 -6.98 46.22
C GLY A 689 -4.25 -7.30 44.73
N VAL A 690 -4.09 -8.57 44.34
CA VAL A 690 -4.31 -9.04 42.96
C VAL A 690 -5.75 -8.86 42.51
N ILE A 691 -6.73 -9.22 43.36
CA ILE A 691 -8.16 -9.05 43.05
C ILE A 691 -8.53 -7.58 42.90
N SER A 692 -8.00 -6.69 43.74
CA SER A 692 -8.22 -5.25 43.66
C SER A 692 -7.74 -4.67 42.32
N ARG A 693 -6.53 -5.08 41.91
CA ARG A 693 -5.92 -4.72 40.62
C ARG A 693 -6.70 -5.24 39.42
N LEU A 694 -7.09 -6.51 39.41
CA LEU A 694 -7.94 -7.10 38.37
C LEU A 694 -9.30 -6.39 38.27
N SER A 695 -9.86 -5.98 39.40
CA SER A 695 -11.12 -5.24 39.45
C SER A 695 -10.99 -3.85 38.84
N ALA A 696 -9.89 -3.14 39.11
CA ALA A 696 -9.60 -1.84 38.51
C ALA A 696 -9.32 -1.95 37.00
N ALA A 697 -8.58 -2.97 36.55
CA ALA A 697 -8.38 -3.24 35.13
C ALA A 697 -9.72 -3.52 34.42
N TYR A 698 -10.56 -4.38 35.00
CA TYR A 698 -11.89 -4.67 34.48
C TYR A 698 -12.79 -3.43 34.40
N ALA A 699 -12.73 -2.54 35.41
CA ALA A 699 -13.45 -1.26 35.40
C ALA A 699 -12.94 -0.34 34.29
N LEU A 700 -11.62 -0.18 34.18
CA LEU A 700 -10.96 0.60 33.13
C LEU A 700 -11.41 0.18 31.73
N TYR A 701 -11.38 -1.12 31.43
CA TYR A 701 -11.80 -1.60 30.11
C TYR A 701 -13.29 -1.44 29.85
N ASN A 702 -14.15 -1.54 30.88
CA ASN A 702 -15.57 -1.22 30.73
C ASN A 702 -15.81 0.25 30.44
N ASP A 703 -15.14 1.15 31.15
CA ASP A 703 -15.25 2.59 30.93
C ASP A 703 -14.77 2.93 29.51
N LEU A 704 -13.61 2.38 29.09
CA LEU A 704 -13.10 2.51 27.73
C LEU A 704 -14.09 2.02 26.66
N ILE A 705 -14.76 0.88 26.89
CA ILE A 705 -15.80 0.35 25.98
C ILE A 705 -16.99 1.32 25.88
N GLN A 706 -17.39 1.95 26.98
CA GLN A 706 -18.50 2.92 26.95
C GLN A 706 -18.11 4.25 26.30
N LEU A 707 -16.83 4.61 26.38
CA LEU A 707 -16.28 5.84 25.82
C LEU A 707 -15.96 5.73 24.32
N THR A 708 -15.84 4.52 23.77
CA THR A 708 -15.58 4.33 22.33
C THR A 708 -16.84 4.04 21.52
N ARG A 709 -16.88 4.56 20.30
CA ARG A 709 -17.88 4.24 19.28
C ARG A 709 -17.34 3.31 18.17
N SER A 710 -16.04 3.05 18.16
CA SER A 710 -15.39 2.17 17.18
C SER A 710 -15.68 0.70 17.49
N LYS A 711 -16.18 -0.04 16.48
CA LYS A 711 -16.44 -1.48 16.61
C LYS A 711 -15.15 -2.29 16.80
N GLU A 712 -14.08 -1.90 16.11
CA GLU A 712 -12.77 -2.55 16.19
C GLU A 712 -12.14 -2.34 17.58
N LEU A 713 -12.11 -1.08 18.06
CA LEU A 713 -11.62 -0.81 19.40
C LEU A 713 -12.48 -1.51 20.45
N LYS A 714 -13.81 -1.44 20.31
CA LYS A 714 -14.73 -2.14 21.21
C LYS A 714 -14.44 -3.63 21.25
N PHE A 715 -14.20 -4.27 20.11
CA PHE A 715 -13.86 -5.68 20.03
C PHE A 715 -12.55 -5.99 20.79
N SER A 716 -11.48 -5.23 20.53
CA SER A 716 -10.20 -5.39 21.23
C SER A 716 -10.34 -5.18 22.74
N LEU A 717 -11.08 -4.16 23.18
CA LEU A 717 -11.33 -3.90 24.59
C LEU A 717 -12.23 -4.96 25.23
N GLU A 718 -13.19 -5.52 24.50
CA GLU A 718 -14.03 -6.62 24.97
C GLU A 718 -13.21 -7.90 25.21
N ILE A 719 -12.19 -8.17 24.39
CA ILE A 719 -11.22 -9.24 24.62
C ILE A 719 -10.46 -9.00 25.93
N LEU A 720 -9.91 -7.80 26.12
CA LEU A 720 -9.17 -7.43 27.34
C LEU A 720 -10.05 -7.54 28.60
N ARG A 721 -11.28 -7.04 28.52
CA ARG A 721 -12.28 -7.16 29.58
C ARG A 721 -12.58 -8.62 29.91
N GLY A 722 -12.79 -9.45 28.89
CA GLY A 722 -13.10 -10.87 29.06
C GLY A 722 -11.98 -11.65 29.74
N ARG A 723 -10.73 -11.37 29.38
CA ARG A 723 -9.54 -11.94 30.04
C ARG A 723 -9.50 -11.58 31.53
N ASN A 724 -9.65 -10.30 31.86
CA ASN A 724 -9.64 -9.83 33.24
C ASN A 724 -10.77 -10.40 34.10
N ASP A 725 -11.98 -10.59 33.53
CA ASP A 725 -13.09 -11.25 34.24
C ASP A 725 -12.79 -12.71 34.57
N GLN A 726 -12.19 -13.44 33.63
CA GLN A 726 -11.78 -14.82 33.88
C GLN A 726 -10.73 -14.91 34.97
N SER A 727 -9.70 -14.06 34.93
CA SER A 727 -8.64 -14.06 35.96
C SER A 727 -9.22 -13.70 37.32
N ARG A 728 -10.08 -12.69 37.39
CA ARG A 728 -10.75 -12.31 38.65
C ARG A 728 -11.51 -13.49 39.26
N LYS A 729 -12.20 -14.31 38.45
CA LYS A 729 -12.90 -15.53 38.88
C LYS A 729 -11.98 -16.66 39.34
N VAL A 730 -10.75 -16.73 38.81
CA VAL A 730 -9.75 -17.73 39.20
C VAL A 730 -9.08 -17.37 40.53
N PHE A 731 -8.90 -16.08 40.81
CA PHE A 731 -8.28 -15.59 42.04
C PHE A 731 -9.29 -15.37 43.19
N SER A 732 -10.57 -15.17 42.90
CA SER A 732 -11.67 -15.14 43.89
C SER A 732 -12.06 -16.55 44.34
#